data_AF-A0A8J4BN09-F1
#
_entry.id   AF-A0A8J4BN09-F1
#
_cell.length_a   1.000
_cell.length_b   1.000
_cell.length_c   1.000
_cell.angle_alpha   90.00
_cell.angle_beta   90.00
_cell.angle_gamma   90.00
#
_symmetry.space_group_name_H-M   'P 1'
#
loop_
_entity.id
_entity.type
_entity.pdbx_description
1 polymer ?
#
loop_
_entity_poly.entity_id
_entity_poly.type
_entity_poly.pdbx_seq_one_letter_code
_entity_poly.pdbx_strand_id
1 'polypeptide(L)'
;MKLPLLWWPQNIILLMAFLMNAQGFKHDLFEELWGLGKSEIRWRSRQLLTRDLTMDELFGYWQKMYGRWPSETFGQYQAEYRRRVADAGRSWGTPKTDEEFLDIYYFLRNRTQVPNALGWTPERDKCGPVCHLYGTCNQELGICGCPRGRMGPDCATTVPTSCREFCQHDGLCYRMIREWCINECNDRGTCVGGVCHCYPGYFGADCSLSIDYDGGQGGRAPGATVLLAGLGYTDNPRGPRIYMYEFPPEMHLWSHLWLDRPLNVILWERFMSLGLREVDPAKADYFFIPGCGRGCNKWDKKFEFILEHYGQYWKRNHGRDHVMTHAGDWGRCERSWTDFSSPFILNMTVLQHWGITVDRSTEMSHSLFNSCYIPNQDILVPPMCGDMYPQFEYNIWHPNRKHSPINKTILASVTGSICGWNSVEEPPCRNRFYSLGVRAALWQLRSTPGFHIAKRVPNIGLSMAESEFCFSPTGAGYGKRNVISTTVGCMPVIISDHVTQPYEPFLNWNEFGVWIPESDVADTEVILKGLNPQIKKAKMEKLYCAARHLAFTTVYGGLFEGDTGEFDAIATLVHILRTRKRHPGVPDHKLMEIDSEFADFMACKHHNSTSAATDIDDTPAPPPAPPLPLAGITNKIQNTIDDEAYPERTVTTAQWIRALTGGHAGPAKDDGGGVDRQATTRASQLCLFNSKVVLYTPYDGPDISERAINENMRPGQCMPKDGYRLPGFPPGGSITCPPTGPITKCAWNV
;
A
#
# COMPACT_ATOMS: atom_id res chain seq x y z
N MET A 1 -52.25 25.94 -1.97
CA MET A 1 -53.08 26.44 -0.85
C MET A 1 -52.33 26.20 0.45
N LYS A 2 -52.02 27.24 1.24
CA LYS A 2 -51.48 27.11 2.60
C LYS A 2 -52.63 27.32 3.59
N LEU A 3 -52.78 26.43 4.56
CA LEU A 3 -53.68 26.56 5.72
C LEU A 3 -52.86 26.25 7.00
N PRO A 4 -53.08 26.96 8.13
CA PRO A 4 -52.25 26.82 9.32
C PRO A 4 -52.81 25.77 10.29
N LEU A 5 -51.92 24.92 10.80
CA LEU A 5 -52.18 23.96 11.87
C LEU A 5 -52.09 24.67 13.23
N LEU A 6 -53.22 24.81 13.90
CA LEU A 6 -53.31 25.05 15.34
C LEU A 6 -54.60 24.36 15.81
N TRP A 7 -54.51 23.64 16.94
CA TRP A 7 -55.58 23.01 17.75
C TRP A 7 -55.96 21.55 17.48
N TRP A 8 -55.15 20.61 17.98
CA TRP A 8 -55.65 19.27 18.38
C TRP A 8 -55.21 18.95 19.84
N PRO A 9 -56.10 18.40 20.70
CA PRO A 9 -55.84 18.20 22.13
C PRO A 9 -55.02 16.92 22.44
N GLN A 10 -54.27 16.97 23.55
CA GLN A 10 -53.24 16.01 23.98
C GLN A 10 -53.69 14.54 24.13
N ASN A 11 -54.99 14.27 24.23
CA ASN A 11 -55.51 12.91 24.45
C ASN A 11 -55.53 12.02 23.19
N ILE A 12 -55.38 12.59 21.98
CA ILE A 12 -55.28 11.82 20.73
C ILE A 12 -53.84 11.32 20.48
N ILE A 13 -52.83 12.02 21.02
CA ILE A 13 -51.41 11.69 20.87
C ILE A 13 -51.06 10.41 21.66
N LEU A 14 -51.65 10.22 22.84
CA LEU A 14 -51.47 9.03 23.66
C LEU A 14 -52.13 7.78 23.08
N LEU A 15 -53.25 7.92 22.35
CA LEU A 15 -53.93 6.80 21.71
C LEU A 15 -53.15 6.28 20.47
N MET A 16 -52.48 7.18 19.74
CA MET A 16 -51.61 6.78 18.62
C MET A 16 -50.32 6.10 19.10
N ALA A 17 -49.72 6.57 20.19
CA ALA A 17 -48.51 5.95 20.76
C ALA A 17 -48.76 4.49 21.21
N PHE A 18 -49.98 4.17 21.67
CA PHE A 18 -50.34 2.82 22.08
C PHE A 18 -50.63 1.87 20.90
N LEU A 19 -51.13 2.39 19.77
CA LEU A 19 -51.34 1.59 18.55
C LEU A 19 -50.05 1.36 17.74
N MET A 20 -49.05 2.24 17.88
CA MET A 20 -47.76 2.14 17.17
C MET A 20 -46.79 1.09 17.74
N ASN A 21 -47.08 0.51 18.90
CA ASN A 21 -46.21 -0.49 19.54
C ASN A 21 -46.62 -1.96 19.28
N ALA A 22 -47.71 -2.20 18.53
CA ALA A 22 -48.28 -3.55 18.39
C ALA A 22 -48.09 -4.20 17.01
N GLN A 23 -47.69 -3.48 15.96
CA GLN A 23 -47.43 -4.09 14.64
C GLN A 23 -46.29 -3.37 13.93
N GLY A 24 -45.20 -4.09 13.63
CA GLY A 24 -44.04 -3.57 12.92
C GLY A 24 -44.44 -2.97 11.58
N PHE A 25 -44.35 -1.64 11.47
CA PHE A 25 -44.59 -0.89 10.25
C PHE A 25 -43.42 0.06 9.95
N LYS A 26 -43.12 0.17 8.66
CA LYS A 26 -41.94 0.81 8.08
C LYS A 26 -41.83 2.29 8.45
N HIS A 27 -40.58 2.69 8.68
CA HIS A 27 -40.11 3.99 9.16
C HIS A 27 -40.31 5.17 8.19
N ASP A 28 -41.06 5.00 7.09
CA ASP A 28 -41.11 5.94 5.97
C ASP A 28 -42.26 6.97 6.04
N LEU A 29 -43.30 6.76 6.85
CA LEU A 29 -44.48 7.65 6.88
C LEU A 29 -44.37 8.83 7.86
N PHE A 30 -43.44 8.76 8.83
CA PHE A 30 -43.29 9.80 9.87
C PHE A 30 -42.51 11.03 9.37
N GLU A 31 -41.72 10.88 8.29
CA GLU A 31 -40.89 11.95 7.71
C GLU A 31 -41.63 12.85 6.72
N GLU A 32 -42.70 12.37 6.08
CA GLU A 32 -43.51 13.17 5.13
C GLU A 32 -44.47 14.16 5.84
N LEU A 33 -44.91 13.84 7.06
CA LEU A 33 -45.91 14.61 7.80
C LEU A 33 -45.35 15.86 8.50
N TRP A 34 -44.03 15.98 8.67
CA TRP A 34 -43.41 17.06 9.45
C TRP A 34 -42.56 18.05 8.65
N GLY A 35 -42.52 17.96 7.32
CA GLY A 35 -41.90 19.00 6.49
C GLY A 35 -40.44 19.31 6.81
N LEU A 36 -39.73 18.38 7.48
CA LEU A 36 -38.28 18.41 7.60
C LEU A 36 -37.73 17.98 6.24
N GLY A 37 -37.62 18.95 5.34
CA GLY A 37 -36.99 18.77 4.05
C GLY A 37 -35.68 18.02 4.26
N LYS A 38 -35.57 16.84 3.64
CA LYS A 38 -34.28 16.16 3.45
C LYS A 38 -33.29 17.24 3.09
N SER A 39 -32.24 17.39 3.89
CA SER A 39 -31.12 18.25 3.52
C SER A 39 -30.56 17.72 2.20
N GLU A 40 -31.05 18.28 1.08
CA GLU A 40 -30.53 18.06 -0.27
C GLU A 40 -29.01 18.27 -0.31
N ILE A 41 -28.48 19.03 0.66
CA ILE A 41 -27.07 19.36 0.82
C ILE A 41 -26.21 18.15 1.21
N ARG A 42 -26.72 17.18 2.01
CA ARG A 42 -25.91 16.01 2.45
C ARG A 42 -25.86 14.86 1.45
N TRP A 43 -26.86 14.74 0.58
CA TRP A 43 -26.85 13.78 -0.53
C TRP A 43 -26.11 14.31 -1.76
N ARG A 44 -26.11 15.63 -2.00
CA ARG A 44 -25.35 16.24 -3.11
C ARG A 44 -23.83 16.19 -2.92
N SER A 45 -23.31 16.22 -1.70
CA SER A 45 -21.86 16.17 -1.44
C SER A 45 -21.21 14.82 -1.77
N ARG A 46 -21.93 13.71 -1.65
CA ARG A 46 -21.44 12.37 -2.09
C ARG A 46 -21.63 12.11 -3.59
N GLN A 47 -22.53 12.84 -4.26
CA GLN A 47 -22.76 12.74 -5.71
C GLN A 47 -21.84 13.62 -6.55
N LEU A 48 -21.09 14.55 -5.95
CA LEU A 48 -20.19 15.45 -6.68
C LEU A 48 -18.90 14.77 -7.19
N LEU A 49 -18.42 13.72 -6.52
CA LEU A 49 -17.12 13.07 -6.75
C LEU A 49 -17.14 11.92 -7.77
N THR A 50 -18.28 11.70 -8.43
CA THR A 50 -18.47 10.63 -9.45
C THR A 50 -19.28 11.10 -10.66
N ARG A 51 -19.53 12.41 -10.79
CA ARG A 51 -20.39 12.94 -11.85
C ARG A 51 -19.63 13.20 -13.15
N ASP A 52 -20.31 12.83 -14.22
CA ASP A 52 -20.20 13.39 -15.55
C ASP A 52 -20.48 14.90 -15.52
N LEU A 53 -19.50 15.69 -15.06
CA LEU A 53 -19.64 17.14 -14.95
C LEU A 53 -19.93 17.74 -16.33
N THR A 54 -21.01 18.51 -16.41
CA THR A 54 -21.33 19.31 -17.59
C THR A 54 -20.28 20.40 -17.80
N MET A 55 -20.13 20.94 -19.01
CA MET A 55 -19.24 22.06 -19.27
C MET A 55 -19.52 23.26 -18.32
N ASP A 56 -20.78 23.52 -17.97
CA ASP A 56 -21.13 24.58 -17.02
C ASP A 56 -20.61 24.30 -15.60
N GLU A 57 -20.70 23.06 -15.14
CA GLU A 57 -20.16 22.62 -13.85
C GLU A 57 -18.63 22.66 -13.86
N LEU A 58 -17.98 22.29 -14.97
CA LEU A 58 -16.53 22.38 -15.14
C LEU A 58 -16.03 23.82 -15.08
N PHE A 59 -16.69 24.75 -15.79
CA PHE A 59 -16.40 26.18 -15.68
C PHE A 59 -16.58 26.68 -14.26
N GLY A 60 -17.69 26.34 -13.60
CA GLY A 60 -17.96 26.74 -12.22
C GLY A 60 -16.94 26.20 -11.21
N TYR A 61 -16.58 24.92 -11.35
CA TYR A 61 -15.56 24.29 -10.51
C TYR A 61 -14.19 24.93 -10.73
N TRP A 62 -13.79 25.13 -12.00
CA TRP A 62 -12.53 25.77 -12.36
C TRP A 62 -12.44 27.20 -11.83
N GLN A 63 -13.51 27.98 -11.97
CA GLN A 63 -13.59 29.35 -11.45
C GLN A 63 -13.41 29.40 -9.93
N LYS A 64 -14.00 28.42 -9.22
CA LYS A 64 -13.90 28.31 -7.76
C LYS A 64 -12.51 27.89 -7.29
N MET A 65 -11.86 26.99 -8.02
CA MET A 65 -10.56 26.41 -7.65
C MET A 65 -9.39 27.30 -8.09
N TYR A 66 -9.40 27.77 -9.34
CA TYR A 66 -8.23 28.34 -10.00
C TYR A 66 -8.50 29.72 -10.61
N GLY A 67 -9.64 29.87 -11.29
CA GLY A 67 -9.89 31.02 -12.18
C GLY A 67 -9.90 32.37 -11.46
N ARG A 68 -10.58 32.47 -10.31
CA ARG A 68 -10.83 33.75 -9.59
C ARG A 68 -11.18 34.93 -10.52
N TRP A 69 -11.78 34.65 -11.68
CA TRP A 69 -12.08 35.66 -12.69
C TRP A 69 -13.25 36.56 -12.25
N PRO A 70 -13.28 37.84 -12.64
CA PRO A 70 -14.49 38.66 -12.52
C PRO A 70 -15.68 38.00 -13.23
N SER A 71 -16.91 38.21 -12.73
CA SER A 71 -18.12 37.60 -13.29
C SER A 71 -18.33 37.88 -14.79
N GLU A 72 -17.93 39.08 -15.23
CA GLU A 72 -17.98 39.46 -16.64
C GLU A 72 -17.02 38.62 -17.50
N THR A 73 -15.75 38.53 -17.07
CA THR A 73 -14.73 37.71 -17.73
C THR A 73 -15.12 36.24 -17.77
N PHE A 74 -15.69 35.72 -16.67
CA PHE A 74 -16.23 34.36 -16.61
C PHE A 74 -17.31 34.14 -17.68
N GLY A 75 -18.27 35.06 -17.81
CA GLY A 75 -19.33 34.99 -18.82
C GLY A 75 -18.79 35.07 -20.25
N GLN A 76 -17.79 35.92 -20.50
CA GLN A 76 -17.12 36.04 -21.79
C GLN A 76 -16.43 34.73 -22.20
N TYR A 77 -15.64 34.13 -21.32
CA TYR A 77 -14.96 32.85 -21.60
C TYR A 77 -15.94 31.69 -21.80
N GLN A 78 -17.02 31.65 -21.03
CA GLN A 78 -18.06 30.64 -21.20
C GLN A 78 -18.77 30.79 -22.55
N ALA A 79 -19.09 32.02 -22.98
CA ALA A 79 -19.70 32.29 -24.28
C ALA A 79 -18.75 32.01 -25.45
N GLU A 80 -17.46 32.29 -25.29
CA GLU A 80 -16.40 31.92 -26.24
C GLU A 80 -16.33 30.40 -26.42
N TYR A 81 -16.26 29.65 -25.31
CA TYR A 81 -16.17 28.19 -25.38
C TYR A 81 -17.47 27.56 -25.93
N ARG A 82 -18.64 28.14 -25.63
CA ARG A 82 -19.92 27.72 -26.23
C ARG A 82 -19.89 27.81 -27.76
N ARG A 83 -19.32 28.88 -28.32
CA ARG A 83 -19.13 29.03 -29.78
C ARG A 83 -18.16 27.98 -30.30
N ARG A 84 -17.01 27.79 -29.65
CA ARG A 84 -16.03 26.74 -30.02
C ARG A 84 -16.63 25.34 -30.07
N VAL A 85 -17.51 25.00 -29.12
CA VAL A 85 -18.22 23.72 -29.09
C VAL A 85 -19.18 23.60 -30.29
N ALA A 86 -19.95 24.65 -30.58
CA ALA A 86 -20.89 24.69 -31.71
C ALA A 86 -20.16 24.62 -33.07
N ASP A 87 -19.08 25.37 -33.25
CA ASP A 87 -18.27 25.40 -34.48
C ASP A 87 -17.62 24.04 -34.76
N ALA A 88 -17.31 23.28 -33.71
CA ALA A 88 -16.82 21.90 -33.80
C ALA A 88 -17.93 20.86 -34.07
N GLY A 89 -19.20 21.28 -34.27
CA GLY A 89 -20.34 20.39 -34.47
C GLY A 89 -20.73 19.56 -33.24
N ARG A 90 -20.27 19.96 -32.04
CA ARG A 90 -20.54 19.26 -30.77
C ARG A 90 -21.72 19.89 -30.04
N SER A 91 -22.40 19.08 -29.22
CA SER A 91 -23.47 19.55 -28.33
C SER A 91 -22.90 20.08 -27.02
N TRP A 92 -23.35 21.26 -26.57
CA TRP A 92 -23.05 21.73 -25.21
C TRP A 92 -23.66 20.79 -24.17
N GLY A 93 -22.85 20.28 -23.23
CA GLY A 93 -23.30 19.30 -22.25
C GLY A 93 -22.14 18.66 -21.49
N THR A 94 -22.25 17.38 -21.14
CA THR A 94 -21.15 16.61 -20.59
C THR A 94 -20.14 16.25 -21.69
N PRO A 95 -18.82 16.43 -21.48
CA PRO A 95 -17.80 15.90 -22.38
C PRO A 95 -17.94 14.38 -22.54
N LYS A 96 -18.05 13.90 -23.79
CA LYS A 96 -18.31 12.49 -24.12
C LYS A 96 -17.04 11.69 -24.40
N THR A 97 -15.93 12.37 -24.67
CA THR A 97 -14.62 11.75 -24.93
C THR A 97 -13.52 12.45 -24.13
N ASP A 98 -12.35 11.81 -24.05
CA ASP A 98 -11.17 12.41 -23.40
C ASP A 98 -10.70 13.65 -24.14
N GLU A 99 -10.77 13.64 -25.47
CA GLU A 99 -10.44 14.79 -26.31
C GLU A 99 -11.34 15.98 -25.99
N GLU A 100 -12.65 15.76 -25.80
CA GLU A 100 -13.57 16.83 -25.41
C GLU A 100 -13.28 17.38 -24.00
N PHE A 101 -12.88 16.52 -23.07
CA PHE A 101 -12.49 16.92 -21.72
C PHE A 101 -11.17 17.70 -21.70
N LEU A 102 -10.15 17.21 -22.42
CA LEU A 102 -8.87 17.89 -22.53
C LEU A 102 -9.02 19.24 -23.25
N ASP A 103 -9.89 19.34 -24.25
CA ASP A 103 -10.19 20.60 -24.96
C ASP A 103 -10.65 21.70 -24.00
N ILE A 104 -11.65 21.42 -23.14
CA ILE A 104 -12.10 22.39 -22.13
C ILE A 104 -11.02 22.66 -21.09
N TYR A 105 -10.32 21.63 -20.61
CA TYR A 105 -9.26 21.77 -19.62
C TYR A 105 -8.18 22.75 -20.08
N TYR A 106 -7.63 22.56 -21.28
CA TYR A 106 -6.58 23.44 -21.81
C TYR A 106 -7.13 24.82 -22.22
N PHE A 107 -8.39 24.91 -22.63
CA PHE A 107 -9.05 26.21 -22.85
C PHE A 107 -9.07 27.05 -21.57
N LEU A 108 -9.48 26.45 -20.46
CA LEU A 108 -9.54 27.10 -19.14
C LEU A 108 -8.15 27.38 -18.59
N ARG A 109 -7.25 26.39 -18.64
CA ARG A 109 -5.87 26.49 -18.14
C ARG A 109 -5.08 27.62 -18.77
N ASN A 110 -5.20 27.80 -20.09
CA ASN A 110 -4.52 28.88 -20.82
C ASN A 110 -4.97 30.29 -20.39
N ARG A 111 -6.14 30.41 -19.74
CA ARG A 111 -6.75 31.69 -19.33
C ARG A 111 -6.66 31.92 -17.82
N THR A 112 -6.03 30.99 -17.09
CA THR A 112 -5.88 31.07 -15.64
C THR A 112 -4.45 31.31 -15.26
N GLN A 113 -4.23 32.37 -14.49
CA GLN A 113 -2.97 32.58 -13.80
C GLN A 113 -2.85 31.55 -12.69
N VAL A 114 -1.75 30.79 -12.72
CA VAL A 114 -1.44 29.79 -11.69
C VAL A 114 -0.22 30.25 -10.87
N PRO A 115 -0.04 29.73 -9.65
CA PRO A 115 1.20 29.91 -8.90
C PRO A 115 2.41 29.39 -9.66
N ASN A 116 3.62 29.74 -9.23
CA ASN A 116 4.86 29.16 -9.72
C ASN A 116 5.76 28.76 -8.54
N ALA A 117 6.82 28.00 -8.84
CA ALA A 117 7.83 27.69 -7.84
C ALA A 117 8.60 28.95 -7.42
N LEU A 118 9.04 28.98 -6.17
CA LEU A 118 9.82 30.09 -5.65
C LEU A 118 11.08 30.30 -6.49
N GLY A 119 11.36 31.55 -6.86
CA GLY A 119 12.53 31.91 -7.65
C GLY A 119 12.46 31.50 -9.14
N TRP A 120 11.38 30.85 -9.58
CA TRP A 120 11.19 30.52 -11.00
C TRP A 120 10.82 31.76 -11.82
N THR A 121 11.45 31.90 -12.97
CA THR A 121 11.11 32.90 -14.00
C THR A 121 11.18 32.25 -15.38
N PRO A 122 10.53 32.82 -16.42
CA PRO A 122 10.62 32.30 -17.79
C PRO A 122 12.05 32.20 -18.32
N GLU A 123 12.95 33.08 -17.89
CA GLU A 123 14.36 33.08 -18.30
C GLU A 123 15.18 31.96 -17.65
N ARG A 124 14.71 31.47 -16.49
CA ARG A 124 15.32 30.36 -15.75
C ARG A 124 14.74 29.00 -16.15
N ASP A 125 13.67 28.99 -16.93
CA ASP A 125 12.98 27.77 -17.35
C ASP A 125 13.83 26.95 -18.32
N LYS A 126 13.99 25.65 -18.04
CA LYS A 126 14.68 24.76 -18.98
C LYS A 126 13.80 24.29 -20.13
N CYS A 127 12.49 24.48 -20.01
CA CYS A 127 11.54 24.17 -21.06
C CYS A 127 11.01 25.46 -21.71
N GLY A 128 10.20 25.32 -22.75
CA GLY A 128 9.50 26.45 -23.35
C GLY A 128 8.14 26.69 -22.67
N PRO A 129 7.51 27.86 -22.89
CA PRO A 129 6.15 28.15 -22.38
C PRO A 129 5.09 27.18 -22.92
N VAL A 130 5.33 26.57 -24.09
CA VAL A 130 4.44 25.55 -24.67
C VAL A 130 4.38 24.29 -23.80
N CYS A 131 5.50 23.89 -23.20
CA CYS A 131 5.54 22.75 -22.29
C CYS A 131 4.61 22.98 -21.10
N HIS A 132 4.71 24.12 -20.41
CA HIS A 132 3.86 24.44 -19.24
C HIS A 132 2.37 24.62 -19.57
N LEU A 133 2.03 24.79 -20.84
CA LEU A 133 0.64 24.82 -21.27
C LEU A 133 0.06 23.41 -21.39
N TYR A 134 0.86 22.44 -21.83
CA TYR A 134 0.39 21.10 -22.20
C TYR A 134 0.96 19.95 -21.36
N GLY A 135 1.93 20.21 -20.49
CA GLY A 135 2.63 19.21 -19.70
C GLY A 135 3.51 19.83 -18.61
N THR A 136 4.40 19.01 -18.06
CA THR A 136 5.24 19.40 -16.92
C THR A 136 6.70 19.36 -17.29
N CYS A 137 7.38 20.50 -17.16
CA CYS A 137 8.82 20.57 -17.37
C CYS A 137 9.55 19.88 -16.23
N ASN A 138 10.27 18.79 -16.50
CA ASN A 138 11.29 18.30 -15.59
C ASN A 138 12.47 19.29 -15.60
N GLN A 139 12.57 20.13 -14.57
CA GLN A 139 13.60 21.19 -14.49
C GLN A 139 15.01 20.65 -14.25
N GLU A 140 15.16 19.38 -13.87
CA GLU A 140 16.47 18.74 -13.74
C GLU A 140 17.04 18.46 -15.14
N LEU A 141 16.23 17.78 -15.97
CA LEU A 141 16.66 17.25 -17.27
C LEU A 141 16.30 18.12 -18.48
N GLY A 142 15.40 19.10 -18.33
CA GLY A 142 14.88 19.90 -19.44
C GLY A 142 13.95 19.12 -20.39
N ILE A 143 13.29 18.07 -19.89
CA ILE A 143 12.40 17.20 -20.66
C ILE A 143 10.95 17.52 -20.29
N CYS A 144 10.08 17.72 -21.28
CA CYS A 144 8.65 17.92 -21.05
C CYS A 144 7.92 16.59 -20.84
N GLY A 145 7.38 16.37 -19.65
CA GLY A 145 6.56 15.20 -19.32
C GLY A 145 5.13 15.38 -19.81
N CYS A 146 4.74 14.58 -20.82
CA CYS A 146 3.43 14.72 -21.43
C CYS A 146 2.34 13.95 -20.69
N PRO A 147 1.22 14.62 -20.33
CA PRO A 147 0.05 13.92 -19.82
C PRO A 147 -0.58 13.08 -20.94
N ARG A 148 -1.49 12.19 -20.54
CA ARG A 148 -2.23 11.36 -21.48
C ARG A 148 -2.95 12.23 -22.52
N GLY A 149 -2.92 11.80 -23.78
CA GLY A 149 -3.53 12.51 -24.92
C GLY A 149 -2.60 13.53 -25.58
N ARG A 150 -1.36 13.65 -25.09
CA ARG A 150 -0.35 14.58 -25.61
C ARG A 150 0.98 13.85 -25.83
N MET A 151 1.76 14.33 -26.81
CA MET A 151 3.14 13.89 -27.05
C MET A 151 3.95 14.97 -27.77
N GLY A 152 5.22 14.63 -28.04
CA GLY A 152 6.19 15.54 -28.65
C GLY A 152 7.08 16.20 -27.60
N PRO A 153 8.09 16.96 -28.03
CA PRO A 153 9.10 17.53 -27.14
C PRO A 153 8.54 18.58 -26.15
N ASP A 154 7.40 19.19 -26.46
CA ASP A 154 6.72 20.20 -25.66
C ASP A 154 5.24 19.86 -25.38
N CYS A 155 4.84 18.61 -25.68
CA CYS A 155 3.48 18.11 -25.52
C CYS A 155 2.40 18.85 -26.34
N ALA A 156 2.77 19.65 -27.35
CA ALA A 156 1.79 20.36 -28.18
C ALA A 156 0.94 19.43 -29.05
N THR A 157 1.47 18.26 -29.41
CA THR A 157 0.79 17.33 -30.33
C THR A 157 -0.23 16.50 -29.60
N THR A 158 -1.48 16.56 -30.05
CA THR A 158 -2.57 15.71 -29.53
C THR A 158 -2.48 14.32 -30.12
N VAL A 159 -2.74 13.30 -29.31
CA VAL A 159 -2.88 11.91 -29.79
C VAL A 159 -4.17 11.28 -29.29
N PRO A 160 -4.81 10.43 -30.10
CA PRO A 160 -5.92 9.64 -29.64
C PRO A 160 -5.49 8.79 -28.46
N THR A 161 -6.32 8.74 -27.42
CA THR A 161 -6.10 7.79 -26.33
C THR A 161 -7.36 6.99 -26.12
N SER A 162 -7.29 5.67 -26.28
CA SER A 162 -8.40 4.84 -25.89
C SER A 162 -8.31 4.54 -24.40
N CYS A 163 -9.44 4.67 -23.72
CA CYS A 163 -9.55 4.35 -22.31
C CYS A 163 -9.17 2.88 -21.99
N ARG A 164 -9.45 1.99 -22.95
CA ARG A 164 -9.22 0.55 -22.87
C ARG A 164 -7.74 0.15 -22.94
N GLU A 165 -6.90 0.96 -23.58
CA GLU A 165 -5.45 0.73 -23.62
C GLU A 165 -4.79 0.86 -22.24
N PHE A 166 -5.43 1.58 -21.31
CA PHE A 166 -4.80 2.02 -20.08
C PHE A 166 -5.61 1.71 -18.80
N CYS A 167 -6.79 1.07 -18.92
CA CYS A 167 -7.65 0.70 -17.80
C CYS A 167 -8.27 -0.70 -18.00
N GLN A 168 -8.36 -1.48 -16.92
CA GLN A 168 -8.85 -2.87 -16.95
C GLN A 168 -10.40 -2.97 -17.09
N HIS A 169 -11.11 -1.85 -16.91
CA HIS A 169 -12.58 -1.82 -16.90
C HIS A 169 -13.15 -0.78 -17.87
N ASP A 170 -13.75 -1.27 -18.96
CA ASP A 170 -14.32 -0.49 -20.07
C ASP A 170 -15.36 0.57 -19.62
N GLY A 171 -16.01 0.39 -18.47
CA GLY A 171 -17.05 1.31 -17.94
C GLY A 171 -16.59 2.29 -16.85
N LEU A 172 -15.39 2.12 -16.29
CA LEU A 172 -14.87 2.94 -15.18
C LEU A 172 -13.82 3.95 -15.62
N CYS A 173 -13.39 3.86 -16.87
CA CYS A 173 -12.31 4.66 -17.38
C CYS A 173 -12.69 6.15 -17.54
N TYR A 174 -13.96 6.49 -17.81
CA TYR A 174 -14.42 7.89 -17.75
C TYR A 174 -14.57 8.43 -16.31
N ARG A 175 -14.67 7.55 -15.31
CA ARG A 175 -15.03 7.87 -13.91
C ARG A 175 -13.87 7.85 -12.92
N MET A 176 -12.90 6.95 -13.09
CA MET A 176 -11.74 6.82 -12.20
C MET A 176 -10.54 7.69 -12.61
N ILE A 177 -10.59 8.28 -13.80
CA ILE A 177 -9.47 9.00 -14.43
C ILE A 177 -9.46 10.50 -14.09
N ARG A 178 -10.54 11.03 -13.50
CA ARG A 178 -10.68 12.48 -13.32
C ARG A 178 -10.01 13.07 -12.07
N GLU A 179 -9.66 12.29 -11.04
CA GLU A 179 -9.37 12.90 -9.72
C GLU A 179 -8.26 12.26 -8.88
N TRP A 180 -7.66 11.14 -9.27
CA TRP A 180 -6.62 10.51 -8.44
C TRP A 180 -5.22 10.63 -9.04
N CYS A 181 -4.43 11.53 -8.46
CA CYS A 181 -3.01 11.66 -8.74
C CYS A 181 -2.22 11.39 -7.45
N ILE A 182 -1.01 10.87 -7.59
CA ILE A 182 -0.10 10.60 -6.48
C ILE A 182 0.02 11.86 -5.62
N ASN A 183 -0.16 11.72 -4.31
CA ASN A 183 -0.14 12.83 -3.34
C ASN A 183 -1.06 14.04 -3.69
N GLU A 184 -2.05 13.88 -4.57
CA GLU A 184 -2.86 14.94 -5.19
C GLU A 184 -2.00 16.12 -5.69
N CYS A 185 -0.89 15.81 -6.36
CA CYS A 185 0.02 16.81 -6.92
C CYS A 185 0.58 17.81 -5.88
N ASN A 186 0.56 17.46 -4.59
CA ASN A 186 0.99 18.31 -3.48
C ASN A 186 0.43 19.74 -3.52
N ASP A 187 -0.78 19.93 -4.07
CA ASP A 187 -1.42 21.23 -4.33
C ASP A 187 -0.59 22.19 -5.21
N ARG A 188 0.38 21.65 -5.96
CA ARG A 188 1.31 22.36 -6.87
C ARG A 188 1.06 22.06 -8.34
N GLY A 189 -0.10 21.51 -8.65
CA GLY A 189 -0.52 21.19 -10.01
C GLY A 189 -1.99 20.85 -10.08
N THR A 190 -2.44 20.53 -11.29
CA THR A 190 -3.78 20.01 -11.53
C THR A 190 -3.69 18.55 -11.93
N CYS A 191 -4.53 17.69 -11.35
CA CYS A 191 -4.60 16.29 -11.78
C CYS A 191 -5.32 16.18 -13.13
N VAL A 192 -4.63 15.61 -14.12
CA VAL A 192 -5.14 15.43 -15.48
C VAL A 192 -4.95 13.98 -15.89
N GLY A 193 -6.03 13.20 -15.81
CA GLY A 193 -6.00 11.83 -16.29
C GLY A 193 -5.09 10.89 -15.48
N GLY A 194 -4.96 11.12 -14.17
CA GLY A 194 -4.03 10.39 -13.30
C GLY A 194 -2.57 10.85 -13.36
N VAL A 195 -2.29 11.92 -14.10
CA VAL A 195 -0.97 12.55 -14.20
C VAL A 195 -1.04 13.96 -13.63
N CYS A 196 -0.07 14.35 -12.81
CA CYS A 196 0.02 15.72 -12.33
C CYS A 196 0.54 16.66 -13.42
N HIS A 197 -0.27 17.65 -13.80
CA HIS A 197 0.16 18.79 -14.59
C HIS A 197 0.59 19.91 -13.63
N CYS A 198 1.87 19.93 -13.30
CA CYS A 198 2.46 20.84 -12.33
C CYS A 198 2.44 22.29 -12.80
N TYR A 199 2.36 23.20 -11.84
CA TYR A 199 2.53 24.62 -12.10
C TYR A 199 4.00 24.95 -12.44
N PRO A 200 4.26 26.07 -13.14
CA PRO A 200 5.60 26.40 -13.62
C PRO A 200 6.67 26.38 -12.52
N GLY A 201 7.78 25.70 -12.80
CA GLY A 201 8.90 25.51 -11.88
C GLY A 201 8.77 24.33 -10.91
N TYR A 202 7.56 23.78 -10.71
CA TYR A 202 7.37 22.52 -9.99
C TYR A 202 7.37 21.34 -10.96
N PHE A 203 7.87 20.19 -10.49
CA PHE A 203 7.98 18.99 -11.31
C PHE A 203 8.00 17.70 -10.48
N GLY A 204 8.15 16.58 -11.17
CA GLY A 204 8.01 15.23 -10.63
C GLY A 204 6.59 14.70 -10.79
N ALA A 205 6.41 13.39 -10.68
CA ALA A 205 5.12 12.71 -10.90
C ALA A 205 3.98 13.24 -10.02
N ASP A 206 4.33 13.88 -8.89
CA ASP A 206 3.41 14.46 -7.92
C ASP A 206 3.66 15.94 -7.62
N CYS A 207 4.44 16.65 -8.47
CA CYS A 207 4.78 18.08 -8.29
C CYS A 207 5.50 18.44 -6.98
N SER A 208 6.13 17.45 -6.33
CA SER A 208 6.85 17.67 -5.08
C SER A 208 8.21 18.33 -5.26
N LEU A 209 8.79 18.31 -6.47
CA LEU A 209 10.13 18.83 -6.75
C LEU A 209 10.10 20.25 -7.30
N SER A 210 11.16 21.00 -7.02
CA SER A 210 11.48 22.29 -7.66
C SER A 210 12.98 22.56 -7.60
N ILE A 211 13.47 23.58 -8.32
CA ILE A 211 14.86 24.02 -8.24
C ILE A 211 14.96 25.18 -7.23
N ASP A 212 15.90 25.09 -6.30
CA ASP A 212 16.28 26.21 -5.42
C ASP A 212 17.29 27.12 -6.13
N TYR A 213 16.79 28.03 -6.97
CA TYR A 213 17.65 28.87 -7.81
C TYR A 213 18.57 29.81 -7.03
N ASP A 214 18.09 30.34 -5.92
CA ASP A 214 18.80 31.38 -5.16
C ASP A 214 19.58 30.80 -3.96
N GLY A 215 19.36 29.53 -3.62
CA GLY A 215 20.00 28.83 -2.51
C GLY A 215 19.34 29.15 -1.17
N GLY A 216 19.60 28.29 -0.18
CA GLY A 216 19.14 28.49 1.20
C GLY A 216 17.90 27.70 1.60
N GLN A 217 17.33 26.88 0.70
CA GLN A 217 16.33 25.88 1.06
C GLN A 217 16.95 24.49 1.23
N GLY A 218 16.58 23.82 2.33
CA GLY A 218 17.03 22.46 2.60
C GLY A 218 18.56 22.28 2.76
N GLY A 219 19.30 23.37 3.01
CA GLY A 219 20.76 23.33 3.17
C GLY A 219 21.54 22.97 1.89
N ARG A 220 20.94 23.11 0.70
CA ARG A 220 21.55 22.75 -0.58
C ARG A 220 22.16 23.96 -1.31
N ALA A 221 23.07 23.67 -2.24
CA ALA A 221 23.70 24.70 -3.07
C ALA A 221 22.68 25.33 -4.05
N PRO A 222 22.89 26.59 -4.48
CA PRO A 222 22.06 27.22 -5.51
C PRO A 222 21.98 26.36 -6.78
N GLY A 223 20.78 26.27 -7.36
CA GLY A 223 20.48 25.46 -8.54
C GLY A 223 20.21 23.97 -8.26
N ALA A 224 20.21 23.54 -7.00
CA ALA A 224 19.91 22.16 -6.64
C ALA A 224 18.39 21.87 -6.67
N THR A 225 18.03 20.63 -6.98
CA THR A 225 16.67 20.12 -6.75
C THR A 225 16.39 20.06 -5.26
N VAL A 226 15.20 20.49 -4.86
CA VAL A 226 14.68 20.47 -3.49
C VAL A 226 13.29 19.84 -3.45
N LEU A 227 12.99 19.18 -2.34
CA LEU A 227 11.71 18.52 -2.10
C LEU A 227 10.79 19.45 -1.28
N LEU A 228 9.55 19.64 -1.76
CA LEU A 228 8.49 20.39 -1.08
C LEU A 228 8.94 21.79 -0.60
N ALA A 229 9.70 22.49 -1.45
CA ALA A 229 10.25 23.82 -1.21
C ALA A 229 9.27 24.78 -0.51
N GLY A 230 9.67 25.39 0.60
CA GLY A 230 8.83 26.31 1.37
C GLY A 230 7.72 25.68 2.22
N LEU A 231 7.61 24.35 2.28
CA LEU A 231 6.65 23.64 3.17
C LEU A 231 7.30 23.06 4.43
N GLY A 232 8.59 23.36 4.68
CA GLY A 232 9.29 22.89 5.88
C GLY A 232 9.51 21.39 5.93
N TYR A 233 9.68 20.74 4.76
CA TYR A 233 9.99 19.32 4.69
C TYR A 233 11.32 19.01 5.37
N THR A 234 11.35 17.93 6.15
CA THR A 234 12.53 17.45 6.86
C THR A 234 12.79 16.00 6.52
N ASP A 235 14.03 15.70 6.14
CA ASP A 235 14.48 14.34 5.89
C ASP A 235 14.49 13.54 7.20
N ASN A 236 14.29 12.22 7.09
CA ASN A 236 14.35 11.32 8.23
C ASN A 236 15.81 10.85 8.42
N PRO A 237 16.49 11.28 9.50
CA PRO A 237 17.92 11.04 9.68
C PRO A 237 18.27 9.56 9.94
N ARG A 238 17.30 8.74 10.35
CA ARG A 238 17.51 7.31 10.63
C ARG A 238 17.06 6.41 9.47
N GLY A 239 16.36 6.97 8.49
CA GLY A 239 15.87 6.25 7.33
C GLY A 239 16.94 6.07 6.25
N PRO A 240 16.81 5.06 5.39
CA PRO A 240 17.56 5.03 4.14
C PRO A 240 17.12 6.21 3.24
N ARG A 241 18.08 6.85 2.59
CA ARG A 241 17.86 7.86 1.56
C ARG A 241 17.55 7.17 0.24
N ILE A 242 16.36 7.37 -0.29
CA ILE A 242 15.86 6.69 -1.48
C ILE A 242 15.66 7.71 -2.59
N TYR A 243 16.51 7.66 -3.63
CA TYR A 243 16.27 8.44 -4.84
C TYR A 243 15.21 7.77 -5.70
N MET A 244 14.28 8.54 -6.21
CA MET A 244 13.17 8.03 -7.01
C MET A 244 13.29 8.53 -8.44
N TYR A 245 13.33 7.62 -9.41
CA TYR A 245 13.44 8.01 -10.82
C TYR A 245 12.18 8.71 -11.32
N GLU A 246 12.35 9.92 -11.82
CA GLU A 246 11.31 10.73 -12.46
C GLU A 246 11.25 10.46 -13.97
N PHE A 247 10.63 9.35 -14.34
CA PHE A 247 10.42 9.00 -15.75
C PHE A 247 9.37 9.90 -16.41
N PRO A 248 9.45 10.12 -17.73
CA PRO A 248 8.34 10.63 -18.50
C PRO A 248 7.02 9.88 -18.20
N PRO A 249 5.88 10.58 -18.07
CA PRO A 249 4.62 9.98 -17.62
C PRO A 249 4.17 8.77 -18.44
N GLU A 250 4.45 8.75 -19.74
CA GLU A 250 4.08 7.66 -20.65
C GLU A 250 4.78 6.34 -20.33
N MET A 251 5.88 6.35 -19.58
CA MET A 251 6.62 5.14 -19.21
C MET A 251 6.00 4.40 -18.01
N HIS A 252 5.22 5.09 -17.17
CA HIS A 252 4.72 4.48 -15.93
C HIS A 252 3.42 5.06 -15.37
N LEU A 253 3.13 6.35 -15.57
CA LEU A 253 1.94 7.02 -15.05
C LEU A 253 0.69 6.75 -15.90
N TRP A 254 0.84 6.65 -17.23
CA TRP A 254 -0.31 6.43 -18.12
C TRP A 254 -1.05 5.12 -17.85
N SER A 255 -0.33 4.09 -17.38
CA SER A 255 -0.87 2.76 -17.02
C SER A 255 -0.98 2.56 -15.50
N HIS A 256 -0.68 3.58 -14.70
CA HIS A 256 -0.66 3.51 -13.23
C HIS A 256 -2.05 3.34 -12.60
N LEU A 257 -3.09 3.62 -13.37
CA LEU A 257 -4.50 3.52 -12.95
C LEU A 257 -5.01 2.07 -12.94
N TRP A 258 -4.18 1.08 -13.28
CA TRP A 258 -4.43 -0.33 -12.96
C TRP A 258 -4.17 -0.60 -11.48
N LEU A 259 -5.09 -0.12 -10.63
CA LEU A 259 -5.02 -0.17 -9.17
C LEU A 259 -5.30 -1.56 -8.56
N ASP A 260 -5.32 -2.65 -9.35
CA ASP A 260 -5.49 -4.00 -8.81
C ASP A 260 -4.39 -4.33 -7.78
N ARG A 261 -3.20 -3.69 -7.86
CA ARG A 261 -2.08 -3.88 -6.94
C ARG A 261 -1.31 -2.57 -6.67
N PRO A 262 -1.69 -1.77 -5.66
CA PRO A 262 -1.21 -0.39 -5.51
C PRO A 262 0.13 -0.23 -4.77
N LEU A 263 0.89 -1.31 -4.52
CA LEU A 263 2.11 -1.27 -3.69
C LEU A 263 3.10 -0.20 -4.18
N ASN A 264 3.27 -0.06 -5.49
CA ASN A 264 4.15 0.96 -6.08
C ASN A 264 3.75 2.39 -5.71
N VAL A 265 2.45 2.72 -5.74
CA VAL A 265 1.96 4.05 -5.40
C VAL A 265 2.12 4.28 -3.90
N ILE A 266 1.75 3.29 -3.09
CA ILE A 266 1.80 3.41 -1.65
C ILE A 266 3.24 3.61 -1.17
N LEU A 267 4.20 2.86 -1.72
CA LEU A 267 5.61 3.10 -1.41
C LEU A 267 6.06 4.49 -1.84
N TRP A 268 5.59 4.98 -2.99
CA TRP A 268 5.89 6.35 -3.44
C TRP A 268 5.43 7.39 -2.42
N GLU A 269 4.16 7.37 -2.07
CA GLU A 269 3.57 8.31 -1.10
C GLU A 269 4.25 8.18 0.26
N ARG A 270 4.56 6.95 0.68
CA ARG A 270 5.15 6.70 1.99
C ARG A 270 6.62 7.10 2.07
N PHE A 271 7.43 6.87 1.05
CA PHE A 271 8.82 7.33 1.04
C PHE A 271 8.91 8.85 1.21
N MET A 272 7.97 9.59 0.62
CA MET A 272 7.87 11.02 0.90
C MET A 272 7.40 11.33 2.31
N SER A 273 6.26 10.79 2.73
CA SER A 273 5.67 11.12 4.05
C SER A 273 6.57 10.71 5.23
N LEU A 274 7.45 9.73 5.03
CA LEU A 274 8.38 9.21 6.03
C LEU A 274 9.75 9.89 6.00
N GLY A 275 9.96 10.93 5.19
CA GLY A 275 11.24 11.63 5.12
C GLY A 275 12.35 10.87 4.38
N LEU A 276 12.02 9.85 3.58
CA LEU A 276 12.99 8.93 2.97
C LEU A 276 13.40 9.34 1.56
N ARG A 277 12.62 10.19 0.89
CA ARG A 277 12.87 10.57 -0.50
C ARG A 277 14.08 11.49 -0.59
N GLU A 278 15.11 11.04 -1.29
CA GLU A 278 16.30 11.82 -1.63
C GLU A 278 16.18 12.37 -3.05
N VAL A 279 16.59 13.62 -3.24
CA VAL A 279 16.55 14.31 -4.54
C VAL A 279 17.94 14.54 -5.14
N ASP A 280 19.01 14.32 -4.37
CA ASP A 280 20.39 14.24 -4.87
C ASP A 280 20.80 12.76 -5.04
N PRO A 281 20.89 12.26 -6.28
CA PRO A 281 21.21 10.86 -6.52
C PRO A 281 22.61 10.47 -6.04
N ALA A 282 23.54 11.42 -5.85
CA ALA A 282 24.85 11.13 -5.28
C ALA A 282 24.80 10.75 -3.79
N LYS A 283 23.78 11.22 -3.06
CA LYS A 283 23.57 10.91 -1.64
C LYS A 283 22.67 9.70 -1.41
N ALA A 284 22.06 9.17 -2.47
CA ALA A 284 21.11 8.08 -2.36
C ALA A 284 21.77 6.77 -1.88
N ASP A 285 21.13 6.13 -0.92
CA ASP A 285 21.47 4.78 -0.46
C ASP A 285 20.81 3.71 -1.33
N TYR A 286 19.58 3.99 -1.78
CA TYR A 286 18.82 3.14 -2.72
C TYR A 286 18.21 3.97 -3.84
N PHE A 287 17.95 3.31 -4.97
CA PHE A 287 17.28 3.88 -6.13
C PHE A 287 15.96 3.16 -6.38
N PHE A 288 14.84 3.83 -6.14
CA PHE A 288 13.52 3.29 -6.43
C PHE A 288 13.16 3.49 -7.91
N ILE A 289 12.80 2.39 -8.58
CA ILE A 289 12.28 2.38 -9.94
C ILE A 289 10.76 2.19 -9.86
N PRO A 290 9.95 3.24 -10.11
CA PRO A 290 8.51 3.11 -10.07
C PRO A 290 7.98 2.06 -11.07
N GLY A 291 7.30 1.04 -10.55
CA GLY A 291 6.55 0.06 -11.34
C GLY A 291 5.14 0.56 -11.72
N CYS A 292 4.33 -0.28 -12.36
CA CYS A 292 2.89 -0.01 -12.54
C CYS A 292 2.00 -1.26 -12.46
N GLY A 293 2.07 -2.00 -11.35
CA GLY A 293 1.21 -3.17 -11.13
C GLY A 293 1.43 -4.29 -12.15
N ARG A 294 0.35 -4.89 -12.67
CA ARG A 294 0.39 -5.87 -13.78
C ARG A 294 0.30 -5.14 -15.11
N GLY A 295 1.29 -5.24 -15.98
CA GLY A 295 1.17 -4.71 -17.35
C GLY A 295 2.04 -3.49 -17.68
N CYS A 296 2.92 -3.05 -16.78
CA CYS A 296 4.06 -2.25 -17.18
C CYS A 296 4.98 -3.10 -18.07
N ASN A 297 5.12 -2.76 -19.34
CA ASN A 297 6.01 -3.46 -20.29
C ASN A 297 7.07 -2.55 -20.92
N LYS A 298 7.14 -1.27 -20.53
CA LYS A 298 8.13 -0.31 -21.05
C LYS A 298 9.47 -0.36 -20.29
N TRP A 299 9.87 -1.55 -19.82
CA TRP A 299 11.07 -1.73 -19.00
C TRP A 299 12.34 -1.35 -19.76
N ASP A 300 12.43 -1.75 -21.03
CA ASP A 300 13.56 -1.40 -21.89
C ASP A 300 13.74 0.12 -21.95
N LYS A 301 12.66 0.87 -22.22
CA LYS A 301 12.69 2.35 -22.23
C LYS A 301 13.10 2.95 -20.89
N LYS A 302 12.67 2.36 -19.77
CA LYS A 302 13.07 2.83 -18.43
C LYS A 302 14.57 2.62 -18.19
N PHE A 303 15.11 1.47 -18.59
CA PHE A 303 16.54 1.19 -18.46
C PHE A 303 17.38 2.02 -19.41
N GLU A 304 16.93 2.22 -20.65
CA GLU A 304 17.56 3.17 -21.59
C GLU A 304 17.64 4.57 -20.97
N PHE A 305 16.52 5.06 -20.43
CA PHE A 305 16.47 6.36 -19.74
C PHE A 305 17.41 6.43 -18.53
N ILE A 306 17.44 5.38 -17.69
CA ILE A 306 18.39 5.31 -16.55
C ILE A 306 19.82 5.36 -17.06
N LEU A 307 20.17 4.60 -18.09
CA LEU A 307 21.53 4.55 -18.61
C LEU A 307 21.96 5.87 -19.25
N GLU A 308 21.05 6.54 -19.95
CA GLU A 308 21.29 7.80 -20.63
C GLU A 308 21.54 8.95 -19.64
N HIS A 309 20.69 9.08 -18.62
CA HIS A 309 20.71 10.25 -17.72
C HIS A 309 21.37 9.97 -16.36
N TYR A 310 21.39 8.71 -15.91
CA TYR A 310 21.77 8.30 -14.55
C TYR A 310 22.70 7.07 -14.54
N GLY A 311 23.33 6.73 -15.68
CA GLY A 311 24.04 5.47 -15.86
C GLY A 311 25.23 5.27 -14.91
N GLN A 312 25.82 6.36 -14.40
CA GLN A 312 26.86 6.33 -13.35
C GLN A 312 26.37 5.69 -12.05
N TYR A 313 25.11 5.94 -11.67
CA TYR A 313 24.54 5.42 -10.44
C TYR A 313 24.15 3.95 -10.58
N TRP A 314 23.66 3.55 -11.75
CA TRP A 314 23.48 2.13 -12.05
C TRP A 314 24.80 1.34 -11.96
N LYS A 315 25.87 1.88 -12.57
CA LYS A 315 27.19 1.22 -12.60
C LYS A 315 27.86 1.13 -11.23
N ARG A 316 27.53 2.03 -10.28
CA ARG A 316 28.12 2.08 -8.93
C ARG A 316 28.06 0.73 -8.21
N ASN A 317 26.89 0.11 -8.19
CA ASN A 317 26.63 -1.17 -7.54
C ASN A 317 26.00 -2.20 -8.50
N HIS A 318 26.20 -1.99 -9.81
CA HIS A 318 25.62 -2.79 -10.88
C HIS A 318 24.08 -2.95 -10.81
N GLY A 319 23.36 -2.04 -10.16
CA GLY A 319 21.91 -2.14 -9.96
C GLY A 319 21.46 -2.78 -8.65
N ARG A 320 22.38 -3.21 -7.78
CA ARG A 320 22.03 -3.91 -6.52
C ARG A 320 21.30 -3.05 -5.50
N ASP A 321 21.60 -1.75 -5.50
CA ASP A 321 20.92 -0.71 -4.73
C ASP A 321 19.65 -0.19 -5.42
N HIS A 322 19.29 -0.74 -6.59
CA HIS A 322 18.03 -0.44 -7.26
C HIS A 322 16.92 -1.35 -6.74
N VAL A 323 15.81 -0.74 -6.38
CA VAL A 323 14.63 -1.39 -5.79
C VAL A 323 13.45 -1.16 -6.70
N MET A 324 12.77 -2.24 -7.12
CA MET A 324 11.52 -2.15 -7.87
C MET A 324 10.41 -2.96 -7.21
N THR A 325 9.17 -2.55 -7.40
CA THR A 325 8.00 -3.36 -7.05
C THR A 325 7.57 -4.28 -8.19
N HIS A 326 7.22 -5.51 -7.88
CA HIS A 326 6.57 -6.45 -8.80
C HIS A 326 5.40 -7.18 -8.11
N ALA A 327 4.23 -6.54 -8.08
CA ALA A 327 3.05 -7.04 -7.35
C ALA A 327 2.18 -8.05 -8.15
N GLY A 328 2.70 -8.60 -9.25
CA GLY A 328 2.07 -9.69 -10.02
C GLY A 328 1.78 -10.95 -9.18
N ASP A 329 0.87 -11.82 -9.64
CA ASP A 329 0.51 -13.07 -8.94
C ASP A 329 1.75 -13.97 -8.79
N TRP A 330 2.58 -14.03 -9.82
CA TRP A 330 3.80 -14.83 -9.83
C TRP A 330 5.08 -14.00 -9.67
N GLY A 331 4.97 -12.75 -9.21
CA GLY A 331 6.15 -11.90 -9.03
C GLY A 331 7.05 -11.85 -10.27
N ARG A 332 8.37 -11.97 -10.09
CA ARG A 332 9.39 -11.97 -11.15
C ARG A 332 9.19 -13.06 -12.21
N CYS A 333 8.47 -14.15 -11.88
CA CYS A 333 8.20 -15.25 -12.80
C CYS A 333 7.30 -14.83 -13.96
N GLU A 334 6.56 -13.72 -13.84
CA GLU A 334 5.78 -13.17 -14.93
C GLU A 334 6.73 -12.73 -16.06
N ARG A 335 6.93 -13.61 -17.04
CA ARG A 335 7.89 -13.41 -18.13
C ARG A 335 7.35 -12.35 -19.10
N SER A 336 7.77 -11.11 -18.91
CA SER A 336 7.58 -10.01 -19.85
C SER A 336 8.87 -9.26 -20.19
N TRP A 337 10.01 -9.79 -19.72
CA TRP A 337 11.34 -9.19 -19.85
C TRP A 337 11.93 -9.52 -21.22
N THR A 338 12.54 -8.53 -21.87
CA THR A 338 13.28 -8.74 -23.12
C THR A 338 14.72 -9.16 -22.81
N ASP A 339 15.46 -9.59 -23.84
CA ASP A 339 16.89 -9.87 -23.72
C ASP A 339 17.68 -8.65 -23.22
N PHE A 340 17.19 -7.44 -23.50
CA PHE A 340 17.80 -6.19 -23.03
C PHE A 340 17.52 -5.93 -21.55
N SER A 341 16.25 -5.98 -21.10
CA SER A 341 15.91 -5.65 -19.70
C SER A 341 16.21 -6.78 -18.71
N SER A 342 16.27 -8.03 -19.16
CA SER A 342 16.47 -9.20 -18.29
C SER A 342 17.73 -9.11 -17.40
N PRO A 343 18.93 -8.77 -17.93
CA PRO A 343 20.14 -8.63 -17.09
C PRO A 343 20.02 -7.57 -15.99
N PHE A 344 19.34 -6.45 -16.26
CA PHE A 344 19.13 -5.40 -15.27
C PHE A 344 18.25 -5.89 -14.13
N ILE A 345 17.14 -6.52 -14.50
CA ILE A 345 16.15 -7.04 -13.58
C ILE A 345 16.76 -8.12 -12.68
N LEU A 346 17.59 -9.00 -13.24
CA LEU A 346 18.27 -10.06 -12.47
C LEU A 346 19.19 -9.52 -11.37
N ASN A 347 19.75 -8.31 -11.52
CA ASN A 347 20.73 -7.78 -10.57
C ASN A 347 20.14 -6.81 -9.53
N MET A 348 18.88 -6.41 -9.66
CA MET A 348 18.21 -5.48 -8.72
C MET A 348 17.39 -6.18 -7.65
N THR A 349 17.12 -5.47 -6.55
CA THR A 349 16.24 -5.91 -5.47
C THR A 349 14.77 -5.80 -5.91
N VAL A 350 14.04 -6.92 -5.98
CA VAL A 350 12.61 -6.90 -6.29
C VAL A 350 11.78 -7.07 -5.02
N LEU A 351 10.84 -6.14 -4.81
CA LEU A 351 9.78 -6.22 -3.82
C LEU A 351 8.60 -6.96 -4.46
N GLN A 352 8.38 -8.21 -4.07
CA GLN A 352 7.32 -9.06 -4.65
C GLN A 352 6.50 -9.78 -3.58
N HIS A 353 5.42 -10.44 -4.01
CA HIS A 353 4.54 -11.22 -3.15
C HIS A 353 4.72 -12.74 -3.34
N TRP A 354 5.40 -13.16 -4.41
CA TRP A 354 5.59 -14.57 -4.76
C TRP A 354 6.99 -15.07 -4.41
N GLY A 355 7.05 -16.03 -3.50
CA GLY A 355 8.28 -16.49 -2.85
C GLY A 355 8.79 -17.86 -3.31
N ILE A 356 8.48 -18.29 -4.54
CA ILE A 356 8.88 -19.62 -5.02
C ILE A 356 10.38 -19.72 -5.27
N THR A 357 11.04 -20.66 -4.58
CA THR A 357 12.50 -20.84 -4.62
C THR A 357 12.95 -21.96 -5.55
N VAL A 358 12.04 -22.85 -5.95
CA VAL A 358 12.34 -24.00 -6.82
C VAL A 358 11.46 -24.02 -8.07
N ASP A 359 11.97 -24.59 -9.16
CA ASP A 359 11.17 -24.78 -10.37
C ASP A 359 10.19 -25.95 -10.20
N ARG A 360 8.90 -25.61 -10.15
CA ARG A 360 7.76 -26.55 -10.10
C ARG A 360 6.93 -26.50 -11.39
N SER A 361 7.43 -25.87 -12.46
CA SER A 361 6.67 -25.65 -13.69
C SER A 361 6.23 -26.95 -14.38
N THR A 362 7.08 -27.98 -14.33
CA THR A 362 6.77 -29.32 -14.85
C THR A 362 5.72 -30.01 -13.98
N GLU A 363 5.90 -29.98 -12.65
CA GLU A 363 4.95 -30.56 -11.68
C GLU A 363 3.56 -29.94 -11.81
N MET A 364 3.51 -28.62 -11.99
CA MET A 364 2.25 -27.85 -12.11
C MET A 364 1.70 -27.81 -13.53
N SER A 365 2.44 -28.31 -14.53
CA SER A 365 2.14 -28.14 -15.95
C SER A 365 1.85 -26.67 -16.30
N HIS A 366 2.63 -25.74 -15.71
CA HIS A 366 2.41 -24.29 -15.80
C HIS A 366 3.73 -23.52 -15.69
N SER A 367 4.12 -22.82 -16.75
CA SER A 367 5.45 -22.19 -16.89
C SER A 367 5.78 -21.11 -15.85
N LEU A 368 4.77 -20.46 -15.26
CA LEU A 368 4.96 -19.41 -14.24
C LEU A 368 5.30 -19.94 -12.83
N PHE A 369 5.36 -21.26 -12.64
CA PHE A 369 5.83 -21.90 -11.41
C PHE A 369 7.33 -22.23 -11.46
N ASN A 370 8.10 -21.51 -12.27
CA ASN A 370 9.56 -21.58 -12.25
C ASN A 370 10.12 -20.88 -11.00
N SER A 371 11.37 -21.14 -10.63
CA SER A 371 12.04 -20.39 -9.56
C SER A 371 12.25 -18.93 -9.97
N CYS A 372 11.79 -17.98 -9.16
CA CYS A 372 11.96 -16.54 -9.45
C CYS A 372 12.05 -15.64 -8.22
N TYR A 373 11.92 -16.18 -7.02
CA TYR A 373 12.35 -15.49 -5.82
C TYR A 373 13.82 -15.79 -5.57
N ILE A 374 14.64 -14.75 -5.43
CA ILE A 374 16.08 -14.88 -5.17
C ILE A 374 16.34 -14.52 -3.69
N PRO A 375 16.62 -15.51 -2.81
CA PRO A 375 16.95 -15.26 -1.42
C PRO A 375 18.17 -14.32 -1.27
N ASN A 376 18.21 -13.53 -0.18
CA ASN A 376 19.24 -12.50 0.10
C ASN A 376 19.27 -11.31 -0.90
N GLN A 377 18.45 -11.35 -1.95
CA GLN A 377 18.30 -10.27 -2.92
C GLN A 377 16.89 -9.70 -2.82
N ASP A 378 15.89 -10.50 -3.16
CA ASP A 378 14.49 -10.08 -3.20
C ASP A 378 13.92 -9.98 -1.79
N ILE A 379 12.98 -9.04 -1.60
CA ILE A 379 12.25 -8.89 -0.34
C ILE A 379 10.81 -9.28 -0.60
N LEU A 380 10.33 -10.29 0.12
CA LEU A 380 8.94 -10.71 0.03
C LEU A 380 8.06 -9.82 0.91
N VAL A 381 7.39 -8.84 0.30
CA VAL A 381 6.54 -7.88 1.01
C VAL A 381 5.12 -8.47 1.14
N PRO A 382 4.40 -8.26 2.26
CA PRO A 382 3.02 -8.73 2.38
C PRO A 382 2.13 -8.14 1.28
N PRO A 383 1.25 -8.94 0.64
CA PRO A 383 0.27 -8.39 -0.29
C PRO A 383 -0.69 -7.43 0.39
N MET A 384 -0.91 -6.29 -0.26
CA MET A 384 -1.92 -5.33 0.18
C MET A 384 -3.31 -5.95 -0.02
N CYS A 385 -4.02 -6.17 1.08
CA CYS A 385 -5.36 -6.76 1.09
C CYS A 385 -6.45 -5.68 1.21
N GLY A 386 -6.35 -4.60 0.44
CA GLY A 386 -7.24 -3.42 0.57
C GLY A 386 -8.73 -3.73 0.41
N ASP A 387 -9.07 -4.63 -0.53
CA ASP A 387 -10.42 -5.17 -0.73
C ASP A 387 -10.96 -5.96 0.47
N MET A 388 -10.06 -6.43 1.34
CA MET A 388 -10.37 -7.22 2.52
C MET A 388 -10.11 -6.47 3.83
N TYR A 389 -9.65 -5.21 3.79
CA TYR A 389 -9.36 -4.44 5.00
C TYR A 389 -10.57 -4.28 5.93
N PRO A 390 -11.82 -4.12 5.44
CA PRO A 390 -13.01 -4.17 6.29
C PRO A 390 -13.11 -5.44 7.14
N GLN A 391 -12.58 -6.57 6.66
CA GLN A 391 -12.59 -7.85 7.38
C GLN A 391 -11.64 -7.83 8.58
N PHE A 392 -10.68 -6.92 8.63
CA PHE A 392 -9.75 -6.80 9.75
C PHE A 392 -10.37 -6.14 10.99
N GLU A 393 -11.56 -5.55 10.91
CA GLU A 393 -12.32 -5.11 12.09
C GLU A 393 -12.72 -6.29 13.01
N TYR A 394 -12.72 -7.51 12.47
CA TYR A 394 -12.95 -8.76 13.20
C TYR A 394 -11.68 -9.30 13.86
N ASN A 395 -10.54 -8.62 13.72
CA ASN A 395 -9.34 -9.08 14.39
C ASN A 395 -9.53 -9.08 15.91
N ILE A 396 -9.03 -10.13 16.57
CA ILE A 396 -9.25 -10.36 18.00
C ILE A 396 -8.57 -9.32 18.91
N TRP A 397 -7.60 -8.57 18.38
CA TRP A 397 -6.85 -7.53 19.09
C TRP A 397 -7.38 -6.11 18.85
N HIS A 398 -8.43 -5.98 18.04
CA HIS A 398 -9.01 -4.67 17.74
C HIS A 398 -9.57 -4.07 19.04
N PRO A 399 -9.38 -2.76 19.31
CA PRO A 399 -9.87 -2.13 20.54
C PRO A 399 -11.34 -2.39 20.85
N ASN A 400 -12.19 -2.39 19.81
CA ASN A 400 -13.62 -2.69 19.92
C ASN A 400 -13.94 -4.11 20.43
N ARG A 401 -12.98 -5.05 20.44
CA ARG A 401 -13.18 -6.43 20.92
C ARG A 401 -12.94 -6.61 22.41
N LYS A 402 -12.40 -5.61 23.12
CA LYS A 402 -12.21 -5.67 24.57
C LYS A 402 -13.50 -5.98 25.34
N HIS A 403 -14.60 -5.35 24.92
CA HIS A 403 -15.90 -5.50 25.57
C HIS A 403 -16.76 -6.62 24.94
N SER A 404 -16.31 -7.22 23.84
CA SER A 404 -17.03 -8.27 23.12
C SER A 404 -16.01 -9.18 22.42
N PRO A 405 -15.29 -10.02 23.19
CA PRO A 405 -14.28 -10.91 22.64
C PRO A 405 -14.90 -11.95 21.72
N ILE A 406 -14.15 -12.37 20.70
CA ILE A 406 -14.57 -13.43 19.78
C ILE A 406 -14.09 -14.76 20.34
N ASN A 407 -15.03 -15.69 20.54
CA ASN A 407 -14.71 -17.04 20.98
C ASN A 407 -14.30 -17.90 19.79
N LYS A 408 -13.21 -18.65 19.95
CA LYS A 408 -12.78 -19.66 18.97
C LYS A 408 -13.69 -20.89 19.08
N THR A 409 -14.61 -21.07 18.15
CA THR A 409 -15.59 -22.18 18.14
C THR A 409 -15.32 -23.21 17.03
N ILE A 410 -14.47 -22.85 16.07
CA ILE A 410 -14.11 -23.68 14.92
C ILE A 410 -12.64 -24.09 15.09
N LEU A 411 -12.32 -25.38 14.86
CA LEU A 411 -10.94 -25.85 14.92
C LEU A 411 -10.13 -25.27 13.75
N ALA A 412 -10.57 -25.49 12.50
CA ALA A 412 -9.86 -24.98 11.34
C ALA A 412 -10.80 -24.52 10.22
N SER A 413 -10.44 -23.48 9.48
CA SER A 413 -11.25 -23.02 8.34
C SER A 413 -10.47 -22.66 7.08
N VAL A 414 -11.14 -22.79 5.94
CA VAL A 414 -10.74 -22.21 4.65
C VAL A 414 -11.98 -21.86 3.82
N THR A 415 -12.03 -20.62 3.33
CA THR A 415 -13.24 -20.09 2.68
C THR A 415 -12.93 -19.42 1.35
N GLY A 416 -13.45 -19.90 0.23
CA GLY A 416 -13.23 -19.31 -1.10
C GLY A 416 -13.02 -20.35 -2.19
N SER A 417 -12.61 -19.88 -3.38
CA SER A 417 -12.31 -20.72 -4.54
C SER A 417 -11.42 -21.93 -4.22
N ILE A 418 -11.87 -23.12 -4.65
CA ILE A 418 -11.22 -24.42 -4.41
C ILE A 418 -10.43 -24.89 -5.63
N CYS A 419 -11.07 -24.99 -6.81
CA CYS A 419 -10.46 -25.49 -8.06
C CYS A 419 -10.06 -24.40 -9.05
N GLY A 420 -10.06 -23.13 -8.63
CA GLY A 420 -9.77 -21.99 -9.48
C GLY A 420 -10.61 -20.77 -9.14
N TRP A 421 -10.15 -19.60 -9.59
CA TRP A 421 -10.84 -18.34 -9.36
C TRP A 421 -12.27 -18.38 -9.94
N ASN A 422 -13.27 -18.11 -9.09
CA ASN A 422 -14.69 -18.22 -9.41
C ASN A 422 -15.14 -19.55 -10.07
N SER A 423 -14.34 -20.61 -9.94
CA SER A 423 -14.71 -21.92 -10.46
C SER A 423 -15.83 -22.54 -9.64
N VAL A 424 -16.86 -23.05 -10.34
CA VAL A 424 -17.92 -23.86 -9.75
C VAL A 424 -17.49 -25.32 -9.55
N GLU A 425 -16.38 -25.72 -10.16
CA GLU A 425 -15.82 -27.07 -10.10
C GLU A 425 -15.60 -27.55 -8.66
N GLU A 426 -15.76 -28.86 -8.45
CA GLU A 426 -15.45 -29.54 -7.20
C GLU A 426 -14.30 -30.51 -7.41
N PRO A 427 -13.49 -30.76 -6.35
CA PRO A 427 -12.44 -31.76 -6.41
C PRO A 427 -12.95 -33.14 -6.87
N PRO A 428 -12.17 -33.89 -7.67
CA PRO A 428 -10.80 -33.58 -8.11
C PRO A 428 -10.77 -32.46 -9.16
N CYS A 429 -9.95 -31.45 -8.92
CA CYS A 429 -9.83 -30.29 -9.81
C CYS A 429 -9.05 -30.66 -11.07
N ARG A 430 -9.44 -30.12 -12.22
CA ARG A 430 -8.79 -30.36 -13.52
C ARG A 430 -7.34 -29.88 -13.56
N ASN A 431 -7.04 -28.80 -12.85
CA ASN A 431 -5.69 -28.28 -12.73
C ASN A 431 -5.20 -28.34 -11.28
N ARG A 432 -3.92 -28.69 -11.13
CA ARG A 432 -3.25 -28.72 -9.82
C ARG A 432 -2.56 -27.39 -9.48
N PHE A 433 -2.27 -26.54 -10.47
CA PHE A 433 -1.54 -25.29 -10.24
C PHE A 433 -2.27 -24.34 -9.28
N TYR A 434 -3.60 -24.33 -9.27
CA TYR A 434 -4.33 -23.51 -8.31
C TYR A 434 -4.15 -24.06 -6.90
N SER A 435 -3.51 -23.27 -6.04
CA SER A 435 -3.20 -23.64 -4.66
C SER A 435 -2.33 -24.89 -4.53
N LEU A 436 -1.55 -25.23 -5.57
CA LEU A 436 -0.71 -26.43 -5.61
C LEU A 436 -1.51 -27.75 -5.36
N GLY A 437 -2.83 -27.71 -5.57
CA GLY A 437 -3.77 -28.80 -5.26
C GLY A 437 -4.15 -28.91 -3.78
N VAL A 438 -3.60 -28.09 -2.90
CA VAL A 438 -3.81 -28.17 -1.45
C VAL A 438 -5.27 -27.91 -1.07
N ARG A 439 -5.91 -26.87 -1.63
CA ARG A 439 -7.34 -26.62 -1.33
C ARG A 439 -8.24 -27.76 -1.75
N ALA A 440 -7.88 -28.46 -2.84
CA ALA A 440 -8.63 -29.63 -3.30
C ALA A 440 -8.47 -30.81 -2.32
N ALA A 441 -7.28 -31.00 -1.76
CA ALA A 441 -7.02 -32.00 -0.72
C ALA A 441 -7.76 -31.67 0.58
N LEU A 442 -7.67 -30.41 1.05
CA LEU A 442 -8.36 -29.94 2.26
C LEU A 442 -9.88 -30.05 2.13
N TRP A 443 -10.45 -29.93 0.93
CA TRP A 443 -11.89 -30.08 0.71
C TRP A 443 -12.46 -31.39 1.29
N GLN A 444 -11.66 -32.45 1.41
CA GLN A 444 -12.11 -33.71 2.01
C GLN A 444 -12.47 -33.60 3.50
N LEU A 445 -11.94 -32.60 4.20
CA LEU A 445 -12.25 -32.35 5.62
C LEU A 445 -13.54 -31.54 5.82
N ARG A 446 -14.26 -31.14 4.76
CA ARG A 446 -15.47 -30.30 4.86
C ARG A 446 -16.62 -30.91 5.67
N SER A 447 -16.65 -32.25 5.78
CA SER A 447 -17.62 -33.00 6.58
C SER A 447 -17.10 -33.39 7.96
N THR A 448 -15.84 -33.08 8.27
CA THR A 448 -15.20 -33.43 9.55
C THR A 448 -15.63 -32.44 10.65
N PRO A 449 -16.09 -32.90 11.82
CA PRO A 449 -16.42 -32.00 12.93
C PRO A 449 -15.27 -31.07 13.31
N GLY A 450 -15.57 -29.78 13.44
CA GLY A 450 -14.60 -28.73 13.75
C GLY A 450 -13.92 -28.09 12.53
N PHE A 451 -14.08 -28.65 11.33
CA PHE A 451 -13.53 -28.08 10.10
C PHE A 451 -14.62 -27.31 9.34
N HIS A 452 -14.35 -26.04 9.02
CA HIS A 452 -15.23 -25.20 8.22
C HIS A 452 -14.59 -24.87 6.87
N ILE A 453 -14.87 -25.71 5.87
CA ILE A 453 -14.28 -25.61 4.53
C ILE A 453 -15.40 -25.33 3.54
N ALA A 454 -15.41 -24.11 3.00
CA ALA A 454 -16.53 -23.63 2.20
C ALA A 454 -16.07 -22.82 0.99
N LYS A 455 -16.85 -22.83 -0.09
CA LYS A 455 -16.61 -21.96 -1.26
C LYS A 455 -16.91 -20.49 -0.97
N ARG A 456 -17.89 -20.22 -0.10
CA ARG A 456 -18.36 -18.88 0.29
C ARG A 456 -18.84 -18.90 1.73
N VAL A 457 -18.64 -17.79 2.42
CA VAL A 457 -19.23 -17.51 3.74
C VAL A 457 -19.75 -16.07 3.75
N PRO A 458 -20.76 -15.75 4.59
CA PRO A 458 -21.31 -14.40 4.64
C PRO A 458 -20.29 -13.34 5.09
N ASN A 459 -19.45 -13.70 6.07
CA ASN A 459 -18.42 -12.82 6.61
C ASN A 459 -17.13 -13.62 6.81
N ILE A 460 -16.14 -13.36 5.96
CA ILE A 460 -14.88 -14.10 5.96
C ILE A 460 -14.00 -13.72 7.16
N GLY A 461 -13.95 -12.44 7.53
CA GLY A 461 -13.18 -11.96 8.67
C GLY A 461 -13.66 -12.58 9.97
N LEU A 462 -14.98 -12.56 10.22
CA LEU A 462 -15.58 -13.19 11.39
C LEU A 462 -15.36 -14.71 11.39
N SER A 463 -15.63 -15.39 10.27
CA SER A 463 -15.44 -16.84 10.17
C SER A 463 -13.99 -17.26 10.45
N MET A 464 -13.02 -16.46 10.04
CA MET A 464 -11.60 -16.70 10.34
C MET A 464 -11.29 -16.35 11.80
N ALA A 465 -11.82 -15.25 12.33
CA ALA A 465 -11.63 -14.85 13.73
C ALA A 465 -12.22 -15.87 14.73
N GLU A 466 -13.30 -16.58 14.38
CA GLU A 466 -13.90 -17.67 15.16
C GLU A 466 -13.14 -19.00 15.03
N SER A 467 -12.16 -19.10 14.13
CA SER A 467 -11.35 -20.30 13.91
C SER A 467 -10.04 -20.24 14.71
N GLU A 468 -9.66 -21.35 15.32
CA GLU A 468 -8.35 -21.49 15.97
C GLU A 468 -7.23 -21.48 14.92
N PHE A 469 -7.41 -22.27 13.86
CA PHE A 469 -6.50 -22.40 12.72
C PHE A 469 -7.16 -21.91 11.42
N CYS A 470 -6.38 -21.26 10.57
CA CYS A 470 -6.83 -20.86 9.24
C CYS A 470 -5.87 -21.38 8.19
N PHE A 471 -6.36 -22.20 7.27
CA PHE A 471 -5.52 -22.65 6.17
C PHE A 471 -5.20 -21.48 5.25
N SER A 472 -3.90 -21.28 5.05
CA SER A 472 -3.34 -20.22 4.23
C SER A 472 -2.51 -20.79 3.08
N PRO A 473 -3.04 -21.75 2.28
CA PRO A 473 -2.32 -22.24 1.12
C PRO A 473 -2.29 -21.16 0.05
N THR A 474 -1.26 -21.24 -0.78
CA THR A 474 -1.05 -20.28 -1.87
C THR A 474 -2.20 -20.25 -2.89
N GLY A 475 -2.22 -19.26 -3.78
CA GLY A 475 -3.20 -19.11 -4.87
C GLY A 475 -2.77 -19.80 -6.16
N ALA A 476 -3.17 -19.24 -7.31
CA ALA A 476 -2.51 -19.56 -8.58
C ALA A 476 -1.09 -18.95 -8.65
N GLY A 477 -0.77 -18.00 -7.79
CA GLY A 477 0.56 -17.51 -7.43
C GLY A 477 0.53 -17.27 -5.93
N TYR A 478 0.97 -16.11 -5.43
CA TYR A 478 0.84 -15.79 -4.00
C TYR A 478 -0.63 -15.84 -3.51
N GLY A 479 -0.84 -16.09 -2.22
CA GLY A 479 -2.16 -16.06 -1.58
C GLY A 479 -2.29 -14.90 -0.61
N LYS A 480 -3.42 -14.18 -0.60
CA LYS A 480 -3.71 -13.13 0.42
C LYS A 480 -3.93 -13.71 1.83
N ARG A 481 -4.25 -15.00 1.94
CA ARG A 481 -4.72 -15.63 3.19
C ARG A 481 -3.70 -15.61 4.30
N ASN A 482 -2.41 -15.75 3.98
CA ASN A 482 -1.34 -15.74 4.98
C ASN A 482 -1.34 -14.41 5.77
N VAL A 483 -1.48 -13.28 5.08
CA VAL A 483 -1.62 -11.96 5.73
C VAL A 483 -2.94 -11.89 6.49
N ILE A 484 -4.06 -12.27 5.86
CA ILE A 484 -5.39 -12.12 6.48
C ILE A 484 -5.52 -12.95 7.76
N SER A 485 -5.13 -14.23 7.74
CA SER A 485 -5.20 -15.11 8.91
C SER A 485 -4.40 -14.53 10.07
N THR A 486 -3.18 -14.08 9.77
CA THR A 486 -2.31 -13.50 10.78
C THR A 486 -2.89 -12.20 11.34
N THR A 487 -3.36 -11.30 10.48
CA THR A 487 -3.95 -10.03 10.91
C THR A 487 -5.23 -10.21 11.73
N VAL A 488 -6.10 -11.17 11.41
CA VAL A 488 -7.34 -11.40 12.19
C VAL A 488 -7.12 -12.18 13.49
N GLY A 489 -5.90 -12.66 13.76
CA GLY A 489 -5.57 -13.47 14.93
C GLY A 489 -6.07 -14.92 14.81
N CYS A 490 -6.03 -15.47 13.61
CA CYS A 490 -6.25 -16.89 13.34
C CYS A 490 -4.92 -17.54 12.98
N MET A 491 -4.54 -18.63 13.67
CA MET A 491 -3.21 -19.22 13.51
C MET A 491 -3.05 -19.75 12.07
N PRO A 492 -2.10 -19.22 11.26
CA PRO A 492 -1.95 -19.63 9.88
C PRO A 492 -1.45 -21.08 9.80
N VAL A 493 -2.14 -21.91 9.02
CA VAL A 493 -1.66 -23.24 8.62
C VAL A 493 -1.11 -23.14 7.21
N ILE A 494 0.20 -23.26 7.07
CA ILE A 494 0.91 -23.13 5.80
C ILE A 494 1.20 -24.51 5.24
N ILE A 495 0.74 -24.72 4.00
CA ILE A 495 0.94 -25.94 3.21
C ILE A 495 1.30 -25.45 1.80
N SER A 496 2.57 -25.15 1.58
CA SER A 496 3.09 -24.54 0.35
C SER A 496 4.61 -24.75 0.33
N ASP A 497 5.02 -25.96 -0.04
CA ASP A 497 6.43 -26.35 0.01
C ASP A 497 7.25 -25.50 -0.95
N HIS A 498 8.40 -25.03 -0.48
CA HIS A 498 9.33 -24.15 -1.22
C HIS A 498 8.73 -22.80 -1.64
N VAL A 499 7.74 -22.30 -0.89
CA VAL A 499 7.17 -20.95 -1.04
C VAL A 499 7.47 -20.14 0.22
N THR A 500 8.43 -19.23 0.10
CA THR A 500 8.79 -18.25 1.14
C THR A 500 7.56 -17.40 1.51
N GLN A 501 7.44 -17.06 2.79
CA GLN A 501 6.35 -16.24 3.34
C GLN A 501 6.79 -14.78 3.60
N PRO A 502 5.85 -13.81 3.64
CA PRO A 502 6.20 -12.40 3.76
C PRO A 502 7.15 -12.09 4.92
N TYR A 503 8.17 -11.28 4.62
CA TYR A 503 9.28 -10.88 5.48
C TYR A 503 10.12 -12.01 6.07
N GLU A 504 10.00 -13.24 5.58
CA GLU A 504 11.08 -14.20 5.79
C GLU A 504 12.39 -13.69 5.17
N PRO A 505 13.53 -13.91 5.84
CA PRO A 505 13.67 -14.74 7.05
C PRO A 505 13.47 -14.01 8.37
N PHE A 506 13.29 -12.70 8.34
CA PHE A 506 13.21 -11.86 9.54
C PHE A 506 11.98 -12.17 10.38
N LEU A 507 10.88 -12.56 9.73
CA LEU A 507 9.67 -13.02 10.37
C LEU A 507 9.58 -14.55 10.24
N ASN A 508 9.94 -15.30 11.28
CA ASN A 508 9.89 -16.76 11.27
C ASN A 508 8.45 -17.28 11.43
N TRP A 509 7.83 -17.71 10.32
CA TRP A 509 6.45 -18.20 10.33
C TRP A 509 6.26 -19.51 11.12
N ASN A 510 7.32 -20.26 11.41
CA ASN A 510 7.25 -21.42 12.32
C ASN A 510 6.96 -21.00 13.77
N GLU A 511 7.31 -19.79 14.19
CA GLU A 511 7.12 -19.35 15.59
C GLU A 511 5.66 -19.07 15.93
N PHE A 512 4.83 -18.76 14.94
CA PHE A 512 3.43 -18.36 15.14
C PHE A 512 2.42 -19.11 14.27
N GLY A 513 2.86 -19.81 13.23
CA GLY A 513 2.03 -20.64 12.37
C GLY A 513 2.23 -22.14 12.60
N VAL A 514 1.54 -22.93 11.77
CA VAL A 514 1.71 -24.39 11.68
C VAL A 514 2.10 -24.73 10.26
N TRP A 515 3.30 -25.27 10.07
CA TRP A 515 3.74 -25.78 8.78
C TRP A 515 3.45 -27.27 8.65
N ILE A 516 2.77 -27.63 7.56
CA ILE A 516 2.47 -29.01 7.17
C ILE A 516 2.96 -29.19 5.73
N PRO A 517 3.86 -30.15 5.47
CA PRO A 517 4.28 -30.46 4.11
C PRO A 517 3.10 -30.84 3.23
N GLU A 518 3.23 -30.61 1.93
CA GLU A 518 2.21 -31.04 0.98
C GLU A 518 2.01 -32.57 1.01
N SER A 519 3.07 -33.34 1.28
CA SER A 519 3.00 -34.80 1.45
C SER A 519 2.17 -35.24 2.65
N ASP A 520 2.05 -34.38 3.66
CA ASP A 520 1.41 -34.66 4.94
C ASP A 520 0.00 -34.05 5.03
N VAL A 521 -0.53 -33.51 3.93
CA VAL A 521 -1.86 -32.88 3.89
C VAL A 521 -2.98 -33.82 4.37
N ALA A 522 -2.83 -35.13 4.18
CA ALA A 522 -3.77 -36.13 4.68
C ALA A 522 -3.78 -36.25 6.22
N ASP A 523 -2.65 -35.96 6.88
CA ASP A 523 -2.48 -36.03 8.33
C ASP A 523 -2.93 -34.73 9.03
N THR A 524 -3.41 -33.74 8.28
CA THR A 524 -3.79 -32.41 8.78
C THR A 524 -4.69 -32.45 10.02
N GLU A 525 -5.71 -33.31 10.04
CA GLU A 525 -6.62 -33.41 11.18
C GLU A 525 -5.88 -33.85 12.46
N VAL A 526 -5.04 -34.87 12.35
CA VAL A 526 -4.27 -35.42 13.46
C VAL A 526 -3.27 -34.39 13.97
N ILE A 527 -2.59 -33.68 13.07
CA ILE A 527 -1.63 -32.63 13.40
C ILE A 527 -2.29 -31.50 14.18
N LEU A 528 -3.41 -30.95 13.69
CA LEU A 528 -4.06 -29.79 14.33
C LEU A 528 -4.68 -30.16 15.69
N LYS A 529 -5.25 -31.37 15.82
CA LYS A 529 -5.79 -31.86 17.09
C LYS A 529 -4.69 -32.23 18.10
N GLY A 530 -3.51 -32.61 17.63
CA GLY A 530 -2.35 -32.97 18.45
C GLY A 530 -1.62 -31.79 19.10
N LEU A 531 -1.89 -30.55 18.67
CA LEU A 531 -1.26 -29.35 19.24
C LEU A 531 -1.76 -29.08 20.66
N ASN A 532 -0.83 -29.11 21.62
CA ASN A 532 -1.15 -28.85 23.02
C ASN A 532 -1.46 -27.35 23.27
N PRO A 533 -2.23 -27.02 24.33
CA PRO A 533 -2.62 -25.64 24.63
C PRO A 533 -1.46 -24.67 24.90
N GLN A 534 -0.35 -25.16 25.47
CA GLN A 534 0.82 -24.33 25.80
C GLN A 534 1.51 -23.81 24.55
N ILE A 535 1.68 -24.68 23.55
CA ILE A 535 2.26 -24.31 22.25
C ILE A 535 1.35 -23.36 21.51
N LYS A 536 0.04 -23.63 21.52
CA LYS A 536 -0.95 -22.75 20.92
C LYS A 536 -0.87 -21.35 21.51
N LYS A 537 -0.77 -21.24 22.85
CA LYS A 537 -0.59 -19.96 23.55
C LYS A 537 0.70 -19.25 23.13
N ALA A 538 1.84 -19.94 23.14
CA ALA A 538 3.13 -19.35 22.76
C ALA A 538 3.12 -18.84 21.31
N LYS A 539 2.54 -19.62 20.38
CA LYS A 539 2.36 -19.20 18.98
C LYS A 539 1.46 -17.99 18.84
N MET A 540 0.37 -17.91 19.62
CA MET A 540 -0.53 -16.75 19.61
C MET A 540 0.13 -15.47 20.14
N GLU A 541 1.03 -15.56 21.12
CA GLU A 541 1.82 -14.42 21.61
C GLU A 541 2.74 -13.87 20.51
N LYS A 542 3.40 -14.76 19.75
CA LYS A 542 4.23 -14.39 18.58
C LYS A 542 3.40 -13.88 17.41
N LEU A 543 2.21 -14.44 17.19
CA LEU A 543 1.29 -14.06 16.12
C LEU A 543 0.89 -12.58 16.22
N TYR A 544 0.73 -12.05 17.43
CA TYR A 544 0.39 -10.63 17.62
C TYR A 544 1.45 -9.70 17.02
N CYS A 545 2.74 -9.96 17.28
CA CYS A 545 3.81 -9.16 16.71
C CYS A 545 3.89 -9.34 15.18
N ALA A 546 3.79 -10.58 14.70
CA ALA A 546 3.74 -10.87 13.27
C ALA A 546 2.59 -10.13 12.55
N ALA A 547 1.41 -10.03 13.17
CA ALA A 547 0.27 -9.31 12.63
C ALA A 547 0.54 -7.82 12.43
N ARG A 548 1.32 -7.19 13.31
CA ARG A 548 1.71 -5.79 13.18
C ARG A 548 2.64 -5.60 11.98
N HIS A 549 3.68 -6.42 11.88
CA HIS A 549 4.64 -6.41 10.76
C HIS A 549 3.99 -6.68 9.39
N LEU A 550 2.84 -7.36 9.33
CA LEU A 550 2.19 -7.69 8.07
C LEU A 550 1.06 -6.71 7.69
N ALA A 551 0.57 -5.91 8.63
CA ALA A 551 -0.53 -4.98 8.41
C ALA A 551 -0.03 -3.61 7.92
N PHE A 552 -0.74 -3.02 6.97
CA PHE A 552 -0.45 -1.68 6.44
C PHE A 552 -1.23 -0.60 7.21
N THR A 553 -1.01 -0.52 8.53
CA THR A 553 -1.85 0.30 9.43
C THR A 553 -1.59 1.80 9.26
N THR A 554 -0.40 2.21 8.81
CA THR A 554 -0.13 3.61 8.42
C THR A 554 -0.87 4.02 7.15
N VAL A 555 -1.31 3.05 6.34
CA VAL A 555 -2.01 3.28 5.07
C VAL A 555 -3.52 3.25 5.26
N TYR A 556 -4.04 2.21 5.92
CA TYR A 556 -5.47 1.95 6.00
C TYR A 556 -6.09 2.25 7.37
N GLY A 557 -5.28 2.68 8.34
CA GLY A 557 -5.71 3.00 9.71
C GLY A 557 -5.37 1.90 10.72
N GLY A 558 -5.25 2.30 11.98
CA GLY A 558 -4.85 1.43 13.08
C GLY A 558 -5.78 0.24 13.29
N LEU A 559 -5.20 -0.96 13.48
CA LEU A 559 -5.95 -2.20 13.71
C LEU A 559 -5.80 -2.75 15.12
N PHE A 560 -4.74 -2.34 15.81
CA PHE A 560 -4.36 -2.84 17.12
C PHE A 560 -4.57 -1.75 18.18
N GLU A 561 -4.68 -2.16 19.43
CA GLU A 561 -4.66 -1.19 20.52
C GLU A 561 -3.31 -0.45 20.57
N GLY A 562 -3.37 0.88 20.64
CA GLY A 562 -2.17 1.72 20.71
C GLY A 562 -1.34 1.68 19.42
N ASP A 563 -1.95 1.32 18.29
CA ASP A 563 -1.27 1.23 17.01
C ASP A 563 -0.79 2.60 16.54
N THR A 564 0.53 2.78 16.56
CA THR A 564 1.24 3.97 16.09
C THR A 564 1.75 3.84 14.67
N GLY A 565 1.63 2.65 14.07
CA GLY A 565 2.29 2.31 12.81
C GLY A 565 3.79 1.99 12.93
N GLU A 566 4.35 2.00 14.14
CA GLU A 566 5.79 1.77 14.39
C GLU A 566 6.30 0.44 13.79
N PHE A 567 5.50 -0.62 13.88
CA PHE A 567 5.86 -1.96 13.42
C PHE A 567 5.09 -2.37 12.17
N ASP A 568 4.48 -1.45 11.45
CA ASP A 568 3.64 -1.80 10.31
C ASP A 568 4.45 -2.38 9.14
N ALA A 569 3.78 -2.83 8.08
CA ALA A 569 4.44 -3.41 6.93
C ALA A 569 5.42 -2.45 6.25
N ILE A 570 5.14 -1.15 6.17
CA ILE A 570 6.04 -0.18 5.54
C ILE A 570 7.27 0.05 6.43
N ALA A 571 7.05 0.22 7.74
CA ALA A 571 8.14 0.36 8.70
C ALA A 571 9.07 -0.87 8.66
N THR A 572 8.51 -2.06 8.55
CA THR A 572 9.27 -3.31 8.44
C THR A 572 10.19 -3.32 7.22
N LEU A 573 9.67 -2.94 6.04
CA LEU A 573 10.49 -2.81 4.83
C LEU A 573 11.62 -1.78 5.03
N VAL A 574 11.32 -0.63 5.62
CA VAL A 574 12.31 0.43 5.87
C VAL A 574 13.42 -0.06 6.80
N HIS A 575 13.08 -0.79 7.87
CA HIS A 575 14.05 -1.38 8.78
C HIS A 575 14.91 -2.45 8.10
N ILE A 576 14.35 -3.29 7.21
CA ILE A 576 15.12 -4.24 6.41
C ILE A 576 16.15 -3.51 5.54
N LEU A 577 15.71 -2.49 4.78
CA LEU A 577 16.60 -1.72 3.90
C LEU A 577 17.70 -0.98 4.69
N ARG A 578 17.35 -0.42 5.86
CA ARG A 578 18.28 0.21 6.78
C ARG A 578 19.33 -0.77 7.29
N THR A 579 18.92 -1.96 7.71
CA THR A 579 19.85 -2.97 8.24
C THR A 579 20.75 -3.54 7.14
N ARG A 580 20.22 -3.81 5.95
CA ARG A 580 21.04 -4.18 4.78
C ARG A 580 22.08 -3.11 4.43
N LYS A 581 21.73 -1.83 4.53
CA LYS A 581 22.66 -0.70 4.33
C LYS A 581 23.79 -0.71 5.37
N ARG A 582 23.48 -0.97 6.65
CA ARG A 582 24.47 -1.02 7.73
C ARG A 582 25.43 -2.20 7.60
N HIS A 583 24.95 -3.32 7.05
CA HIS A 583 25.71 -4.58 6.97
C HIS A 583 25.81 -5.09 5.53
N PRO A 584 26.50 -4.36 4.63
CA PRO A 584 26.60 -4.74 3.22
C PRO A 584 27.29 -6.11 3.06
N GLY A 585 26.72 -6.97 2.21
CA GLY A 585 27.25 -8.30 1.91
C GLY A 585 26.92 -9.37 2.95
N VAL A 586 26.27 -9.02 4.06
CA VAL A 586 25.77 -10.00 5.04
C VAL A 586 24.47 -10.62 4.52
N PRO A 587 24.36 -11.96 4.47
CA PRO A 587 23.10 -12.64 4.13
C PRO A 587 21.95 -12.26 5.08
N ASP A 588 20.73 -12.17 4.57
CA ASP A 588 19.57 -11.68 5.34
C ASP A 588 19.34 -12.46 6.64
N HIS A 589 19.48 -13.79 6.59
CA HIS A 589 19.28 -14.65 7.74
C HIS A 589 20.25 -14.41 8.90
N LYS A 590 21.38 -13.73 8.65
CA LYS A 590 22.38 -13.36 9.66
C LYS A 590 22.16 -11.97 10.24
N LEU A 591 21.35 -11.13 9.63
CA LEU A 591 21.22 -9.73 10.03
C LEU A 591 20.66 -9.57 11.46
N MET A 592 19.71 -10.40 11.88
CA MET A 592 19.18 -10.36 13.25
C MET A 592 20.18 -10.88 14.31
N GLU A 593 21.16 -11.71 13.92
CA GLU A 593 22.20 -12.18 14.85
C GLU A 593 23.22 -11.08 15.17
N ILE A 594 23.47 -10.17 14.21
CA ILE A 594 24.51 -9.14 14.30
C ILE A 594 23.97 -7.73 14.57
N ASP A 595 22.67 -7.50 14.37
CA ASP A 595 22.02 -6.20 14.55
C ASP A 595 20.93 -6.30 15.62
N SER A 596 21.29 -6.03 16.87
CA SER A 596 20.38 -6.17 18.01
C SER A 596 19.20 -5.19 17.96
N GLU A 597 19.39 -3.99 17.40
CA GLU A 597 18.30 -3.03 17.21
C GLU A 597 17.26 -3.56 16.22
N PHE A 598 17.71 -4.14 15.12
CA PHE A 598 16.82 -4.75 14.15
C PHE A 598 16.13 -6.00 14.71
N ALA A 599 16.84 -6.83 15.47
CA ALA A 599 16.25 -7.97 16.15
C ALA A 599 15.17 -7.55 17.16
N ASP A 600 15.42 -6.49 17.94
CA ASP A 600 14.46 -5.93 18.89
C ASP A 600 13.23 -5.35 18.18
N PHE A 601 13.43 -4.66 17.06
CA PHE A 601 12.34 -4.17 16.20
C PHE A 601 11.46 -5.31 15.68
N MET A 602 12.06 -6.36 15.11
CA MET A 602 11.34 -7.54 14.61
C MET A 602 10.63 -8.33 15.73
N ALA A 603 11.05 -8.15 16.98
CA ALA A 603 10.39 -8.69 18.17
C ALA A 603 9.32 -7.74 18.76
N CYS A 604 8.94 -6.68 18.05
CA CYS A 604 8.02 -5.63 18.48
C CYS A 604 8.40 -4.98 19.83
N LYS A 605 9.69 -4.90 20.15
CA LYS A 605 10.16 -4.15 21.31
C LYS A 605 10.23 -2.68 20.96
N HIS A 606 9.54 -1.86 21.74
CA HIS A 606 9.64 -0.41 21.62
C HIS A 606 11.07 0.04 21.93
N HIS A 607 11.55 1.02 21.18
CA HIS A 607 12.89 1.57 21.37
C HIS A 607 13.00 2.34 22.70
N ASN A 608 13.87 1.89 23.61
CA ASN A 608 14.19 2.62 24.85
C ASN A 608 15.21 3.73 24.56
N SER A 609 14.84 4.99 24.81
CA SER A 609 15.64 6.16 24.45
C SER A 609 16.89 6.43 25.32
N THR A 610 17.33 5.49 26.15
CA THR A 610 18.37 5.74 27.17
C THR A 610 19.77 5.22 26.81
N SER A 611 19.96 4.55 25.68
CA SER A 611 21.27 4.07 25.22
C SER A 611 21.72 4.82 23.97
N ALA A 612 22.47 5.90 24.21
CA ALA A 612 23.44 6.58 23.37
C ALA A 612 23.29 6.49 21.83
N ALA A 613 22.89 7.61 21.25
CA ALA A 613 23.39 8.05 19.96
C ALA A 613 24.92 8.21 20.05
N THR A 614 25.67 7.21 19.61
CA THR A 614 27.07 7.36 19.24
C THR A 614 27.27 6.70 17.87
N ASP A 615 27.74 7.53 16.95
CA ASP A 615 28.42 7.17 15.70
C ASP A 615 27.57 6.69 14.51
N ILE A 616 26.91 7.66 13.85
CA ILE A 616 26.71 7.62 12.40
C ILE A 616 27.15 8.98 11.84
N ASP A 617 28.44 9.27 11.86
CA ASP A 617 29.00 10.29 10.99
C ASP A 617 30.36 9.82 10.45
N ASP A 618 30.56 10.02 9.14
CA ASP A 618 31.79 9.78 8.38
C ASP A 618 32.42 8.37 8.38
N THR A 619 31.68 7.32 7.98
CA THR A 619 32.35 6.15 7.39
C THR A 619 32.65 6.40 5.90
N PRO A 620 33.90 6.18 5.43
CA PRO A 620 34.24 6.29 4.01
C PRO A 620 33.36 5.34 3.20
N ALA A 621 33.09 5.72 1.93
CA ALA A 621 32.26 4.95 1.02
C ALA A 621 32.60 3.45 1.13
N PRO A 622 31.62 2.59 1.45
CA PRO A 622 31.87 1.19 1.69
C PRO A 622 32.51 0.58 0.43
N PRO A 623 33.44 -0.38 0.58
CA PRO A 623 33.94 -1.12 -0.57
C PRO A 623 32.77 -1.71 -1.36
N PRO A 624 32.88 -1.83 -2.70
CA PRO A 624 31.84 -2.45 -3.51
C PRO A 624 31.46 -3.78 -2.85
N ALA A 625 30.16 -3.97 -2.62
CA ALA A 625 29.65 -5.18 -2.00
C ALA A 625 30.29 -6.37 -2.74
N PRO A 626 30.94 -7.31 -2.03
CA PRO A 626 31.42 -8.52 -2.70
C PRO A 626 30.21 -9.11 -3.42
N PRO A 627 30.36 -9.59 -4.67
CA PRO A 627 29.27 -10.26 -5.33
C PRO A 627 28.78 -11.35 -4.37
N LEU A 628 27.54 -11.22 -3.89
CA LEU A 628 26.88 -12.31 -3.20
C LEU A 628 27.05 -13.51 -4.13
N PRO A 629 27.52 -14.68 -3.61
CA PRO A 629 27.64 -15.85 -4.45
C PRO A 629 26.31 -15.96 -5.20
N LEU A 630 26.39 -16.10 -6.53
CA LEU A 630 25.23 -16.42 -7.35
C LEU A 630 24.52 -17.53 -6.61
N ALA A 631 23.39 -17.19 -5.99
CA ALA A 631 22.51 -18.16 -5.41
C ALA A 631 22.06 -18.96 -6.63
N GLY A 632 22.75 -20.08 -6.87
CA GLY A 632 22.55 -20.87 -8.07
C GLY A 632 21.08 -21.18 -8.15
N ILE A 633 20.48 -20.92 -9.31
CA ILE A 633 19.15 -21.45 -9.61
C ILE A 633 19.30 -22.96 -9.62
N THR A 634 18.85 -23.62 -8.56
CA THR A 634 18.96 -25.08 -8.44
C THR A 634 17.76 -25.72 -9.11
N ASN A 635 17.98 -26.43 -10.22
CA ASN A 635 16.95 -27.23 -10.89
C ASN A 635 16.68 -28.58 -10.16
N LYS A 636 17.08 -28.72 -8.89
CA LYS A 636 16.97 -29.97 -8.13
C LYS A 636 16.31 -29.69 -6.78
N ILE A 637 15.32 -30.53 -6.44
CA ILE A 637 14.56 -30.54 -5.19
C ILE A 637 15.44 -30.84 -3.96
N GLN A 638 16.67 -31.31 -4.16
CA GLN A 638 17.64 -31.59 -3.10
C GLN A 638 18.80 -30.59 -3.19
N ASN A 639 19.12 -29.96 -2.06
CA ASN A 639 20.17 -28.94 -1.87
C ASN A 639 19.79 -27.58 -2.44
N THR A 640 18.63 -27.08 -2.06
CA THR A 640 18.28 -25.68 -2.31
C THR A 640 19.00 -24.81 -1.27
N ILE A 641 19.26 -23.54 -1.59
CA ILE A 641 19.75 -22.57 -0.60
C ILE A 641 18.83 -22.47 0.62
N ASP A 642 17.56 -22.86 0.49
CA ASP A 642 16.64 -22.95 1.62
C ASP A 642 17.00 -24.06 2.61
N ASP A 643 17.56 -25.19 2.17
CA ASP A 643 17.97 -26.29 3.06
C ASP A 643 19.22 -25.94 3.87
N GLU A 644 20.12 -25.12 3.31
CA GLU A 644 21.35 -24.65 3.97
C GLU A 644 21.15 -23.35 4.77
N ALA A 645 20.35 -22.40 4.28
CA ALA A 645 20.11 -21.12 4.94
C ALA A 645 18.92 -21.14 5.91
N TYR A 646 17.96 -22.05 5.73
CA TYR A 646 16.73 -22.16 6.53
C TYR A 646 16.37 -23.63 6.86
N PRO A 647 17.28 -24.41 7.49
CA PRO A 647 17.05 -25.83 7.77
C PRO A 647 15.83 -26.11 8.66
N GLU A 648 15.32 -25.10 9.38
CA GLU A 648 14.07 -25.21 10.16
C GLU A 648 12.80 -25.15 9.30
N ARG A 649 12.86 -24.77 8.01
CA ARG A 649 11.70 -24.83 7.10
C ARG A 649 11.19 -26.26 6.90
N THR A 650 12.08 -27.26 7.02
CA THR A 650 11.79 -28.69 6.80
C THR A 650 11.62 -29.52 8.07
N VAL A 651 11.70 -28.92 9.27
CA VAL A 651 11.35 -29.62 10.51
C VAL A 651 9.93 -29.29 10.89
N THR A 652 9.05 -30.11 10.35
CA THR A 652 7.61 -29.98 10.50
C THR A 652 7.22 -30.09 11.97
N THR A 653 6.27 -29.25 12.39
CA THR A 653 5.49 -29.50 13.60
C THR A 653 4.90 -30.93 13.58
N ALA A 654 4.72 -31.54 12.40
CA ALA A 654 4.33 -32.93 12.19
C ALA A 654 5.37 -33.96 12.66
N GLN A 655 6.67 -33.78 12.43
CA GLN A 655 7.73 -34.67 12.94
C GLN A 655 7.77 -34.62 14.47
N TRP A 656 7.63 -33.42 15.07
CA TRP A 656 7.53 -33.25 16.52
C TRP A 656 6.27 -33.89 17.11
N ILE A 657 5.11 -33.77 16.46
CA ILE A 657 3.85 -34.40 16.89
C ILE A 657 3.87 -35.93 16.69
N ARG A 658 4.47 -36.45 15.60
CA ARG A 658 4.64 -37.90 15.42
C ARG A 658 5.54 -38.50 16.50
N ALA A 659 6.60 -37.78 16.90
CA ALA A 659 7.47 -38.16 18.02
C ALA A 659 6.73 -38.18 19.37
N LEU A 660 5.75 -37.28 19.57
CA LEU A 660 4.96 -37.20 20.80
C LEU A 660 3.74 -38.12 20.85
N THR A 661 3.20 -38.52 19.69
CA THR A 661 2.01 -39.39 19.58
C THR A 661 2.35 -40.88 19.45
N GLY A 662 3.63 -41.26 19.55
CA GLY A 662 4.08 -42.67 19.60
C GLY A 662 4.18 -43.35 18.23
N GLY A 663 4.17 -42.58 17.13
CA GLY A 663 4.45 -43.10 15.80
C GLY A 663 5.94 -43.44 15.68
N HIS A 664 6.27 -44.73 15.62
CA HIS A 664 7.64 -45.21 15.61
C HIS A 664 8.42 -44.68 14.39
N ALA A 665 9.44 -43.87 14.64
CA ALA A 665 10.56 -43.69 13.73
C ALA A 665 11.73 -44.56 14.23
N GLY A 666 12.26 -45.42 13.36
CA GLY A 666 13.52 -46.12 13.59
C GLY A 666 14.68 -45.14 13.79
N PRO A 667 15.79 -45.59 14.41
CA PRO A 667 16.61 -44.73 15.26
C PRO A 667 17.64 -43.91 14.47
N ALA A 668 17.79 -42.64 14.85
CA ALA A 668 19.06 -41.93 14.77
C ALA A 668 19.49 -41.58 16.20
N LYS A 669 20.72 -41.98 16.54
CA LYS A 669 21.27 -42.04 17.89
C LYS A 669 21.50 -40.65 18.51
N ASP A 670 21.23 -40.61 19.80
CA ASP A 670 21.70 -39.66 20.82
C ASP A 670 23.22 -39.49 20.82
N ASP A 671 23.64 -38.31 21.27
CA ASP A 671 24.73 -38.01 22.23
C ASP A 671 24.72 -36.46 22.38
N GLY A 672 24.38 -35.75 23.45
CA GLY A 672 24.17 -36.00 24.87
C GLY A 672 24.68 -34.76 25.64
N GLY A 673 23.85 -34.10 26.48
CA GLY A 673 24.32 -33.12 27.49
C GLY A 673 23.32 -32.01 27.90
N GLY A 674 22.80 -32.07 29.13
CA GLY A 674 21.90 -31.06 29.78
C GLY A 674 22.62 -29.76 30.22
N VAL A 675 22.00 -28.74 30.85
CA VAL A 675 21.17 -28.73 32.08
C VAL A 675 20.41 -27.39 32.24
N ASP A 676 19.13 -27.49 32.65
CA ASP A 676 18.26 -26.66 33.53
C ASP A 676 18.75 -25.32 34.16
N ARG A 677 17.93 -24.22 34.09
CA ARG A 677 17.19 -23.62 35.23
C ARG A 677 16.59 -22.20 35.03
N GLN A 678 15.35 -22.10 35.54
CA GLN A 678 14.71 -21.01 36.31
C GLN A 678 14.05 -19.81 35.61
N ALA A 679 12.72 -19.86 35.68
CA ALA A 679 11.79 -18.75 35.63
C ALA A 679 11.94 -17.79 36.83
N THR A 680 11.67 -16.50 36.59
CA THR A 680 11.01 -15.64 37.59
C THR A 680 10.12 -14.59 36.93
N THR A 681 8.87 -14.60 37.36
CA THR A 681 7.77 -13.64 37.20
C THR A 681 8.11 -12.22 37.69
N ARG A 682 7.54 -11.19 37.06
CA ARG A 682 6.97 -10.02 37.75
C ARG A 682 5.83 -9.38 36.94
N ALA A 683 4.73 -9.12 37.63
CA ALA A 683 3.57 -8.38 37.17
C ALA A 683 3.64 -6.91 37.62
N SER A 684 3.03 -6.00 36.87
CA SER A 684 2.40 -4.78 37.40
C SER A 684 1.49 -4.10 36.36
N GLN A 685 0.44 -3.48 36.88
CA GLN A 685 -0.82 -3.08 36.25
C GLN A 685 -0.82 -1.68 35.59
N LEU A 686 -1.68 -1.54 34.57
CA LEU A 686 -2.56 -0.42 34.15
C LEU A 686 -2.18 1.07 34.40
N CYS A 687 -2.36 1.88 33.34
CA CYS A 687 -3.10 3.16 33.38
C CYS A 687 -3.72 3.48 32.00
N LEU A 688 -4.98 3.94 31.99
CA LEU A 688 -5.72 4.51 30.86
C LEU A 688 -5.38 6.00 30.69
N PHE A 689 -5.53 6.58 29.49
CA PHE A 689 -5.40 8.04 29.30
C PHE A 689 -6.48 8.70 28.41
N ASN A 690 -7.02 9.80 28.96
CA ASN A 690 -7.94 10.80 28.41
C ASN A 690 -7.25 11.73 27.39
N SER A 691 -7.63 11.65 26.12
CA SER A 691 -7.79 12.83 25.23
C SER A 691 -6.54 13.66 24.81
N LYS A 692 -5.52 13.06 24.17
CA LYS A 692 -4.43 13.82 23.48
C LYS A 692 -3.91 13.17 22.18
N VAL A 693 -3.44 14.00 21.24
CA VAL A 693 -2.81 13.64 19.94
C VAL A 693 -1.28 13.74 20.04
N VAL A 694 -0.57 12.86 19.32
CA VAL A 694 0.89 12.64 19.33
C VAL A 694 1.58 13.35 18.14
N LEU A 695 2.77 13.90 18.38
CA LEU A 695 3.73 14.49 17.42
C LEU A 695 5.07 13.74 17.57
N TYR A 696 5.78 13.47 16.47
CA TYR A 696 7.18 13.03 16.49
C TYR A 696 8.08 14.27 16.71
N THR A 697 8.82 14.32 17.82
CA THR A 697 9.80 15.39 18.10
C THR A 697 11.23 14.94 17.75
N PRO A 698 12.10 15.81 17.19
CA PRO A 698 13.53 15.54 17.07
C PRO A 698 14.19 15.54 18.46
N TYR A 699 15.16 14.64 18.65
CA TYR A 699 15.62 14.18 19.97
C TYR A 699 16.60 15.13 20.71
N ASP A 700 17.05 16.24 20.10
CA ASP A 700 18.17 17.04 20.64
C ASP A 700 17.86 18.54 20.90
N GLY A 701 16.68 18.88 21.44
CA GLY A 701 16.34 20.24 21.88
C GLY A 701 16.32 20.38 23.40
N PRO A 702 16.83 21.47 24.01
CA PRO A 702 16.69 21.70 25.44
C PRO A 702 15.21 21.83 25.85
N ASP A 703 14.89 21.37 27.07
CA ASP A 703 13.54 21.33 27.63
C ASP A 703 12.79 22.65 27.41
N ILE A 704 11.76 22.59 26.58
CA ILE A 704 10.87 23.71 26.28
C ILE A 704 9.98 23.89 27.50
N SER A 705 10.15 25.01 28.24
CA SER A 705 9.33 25.30 29.43
C SER A 705 7.82 25.23 29.12
N GLU A 706 6.99 24.89 30.12
CA GLU A 706 5.53 24.80 29.99
C GLU A 706 4.87 26.08 29.42
N ARG A 707 5.51 27.24 29.64
CA ARG A 707 5.15 28.53 29.04
C ARG A 707 5.45 28.58 27.54
N ALA A 708 6.62 28.10 27.12
CA ALA A 708 6.99 27.98 25.71
C ALA A 708 6.19 26.86 25.01
N ILE A 709 5.78 25.81 25.72
CA ILE A 709 4.79 24.83 25.23
C ILE A 709 3.45 25.53 24.99
N ASN A 710 2.97 26.35 25.93
CA ASN A 710 1.70 27.08 25.75
C ASN A 710 1.77 28.21 24.71
N GLU A 711 2.94 28.82 24.49
CA GLU A 711 3.16 29.83 23.44
C GLU A 711 3.35 29.18 22.05
N ASN A 712 3.90 27.96 21.98
CA ASN A 712 4.08 27.17 20.75
C ASN A 712 2.91 26.21 20.44
N MET A 713 1.98 25.98 21.37
CA MET A 713 0.70 25.30 21.14
C MET A 713 -0.32 26.21 20.44
N ARG A 714 0.09 26.82 19.32
CA ARG A 714 -0.83 27.23 18.25
C ARG A 714 -0.79 26.14 17.17
N PRO A 715 -1.91 25.88 16.48
CA PRO A 715 -2.20 24.56 15.93
C PRO A 715 -1.30 24.17 14.74
N GLY A 716 -0.86 22.91 14.73
CA GLY A 716 -0.57 22.13 13.51
C GLY A 716 0.83 21.56 13.41
N GLN A 717 0.95 20.22 13.41
CA GLN A 717 1.80 19.43 12.48
C GLN A 717 1.75 17.89 12.74
N CYS A 718 0.55 17.35 12.90
CA CYS A 718 0.19 16.14 12.15
C CYS A 718 -0.80 16.67 11.12
N MET A 719 -0.41 16.81 9.86
CA MET A 719 -1.36 17.31 8.86
C MET A 719 -2.27 16.16 8.42
N PRO A 720 -3.59 16.21 8.73
CA PRO A 720 -4.51 15.95 7.64
C PRO A 720 -4.22 16.99 6.55
N LYS A 721 -4.35 16.59 5.29
CA LYS A 721 -4.19 17.42 4.08
C LYS A 721 -5.01 18.74 4.07
N ASP A 722 -5.82 18.97 5.10
CA ASP A 722 -6.70 20.10 5.27
C ASP A 722 -6.07 21.26 6.08
N GLY A 723 -4.87 21.10 6.65
CA GLY A 723 -4.25 22.06 7.58
C GLY A 723 -3.80 23.42 7.00
N TYR A 724 -3.69 23.54 5.67
CA TYR A 724 -3.32 24.80 4.98
C TYR A 724 -4.38 25.28 3.97
N ARG A 725 -5.65 24.89 4.13
CA ARG A 725 -6.71 25.42 3.27
C ARG A 725 -7.01 26.87 3.62
N LEU A 726 -6.80 27.78 2.66
CA LEU A 726 -7.36 29.13 2.71
C LEU A 726 -8.89 29.05 2.92
N PRO A 727 -9.49 29.89 3.78
CA PRO A 727 -10.94 29.91 3.97
C PRO A 727 -11.65 30.16 2.62
N GLY A 728 -12.44 29.20 2.15
CA GLY A 728 -13.21 29.29 0.89
C GLY A 728 -12.96 28.19 -0.14
N PHE A 729 -11.98 27.30 0.07
CA PHE A 729 -11.78 26.11 -0.77
C PHE A 729 -12.81 25.01 -0.45
N PRO A 730 -13.54 24.46 -1.44
CA PRO A 730 -14.35 23.25 -1.23
C PRO A 730 -13.42 22.04 -1.03
N PRO A 731 -13.87 20.97 -0.34
CA PRO A 731 -13.12 19.73 -0.26
C PRO A 731 -12.88 19.19 -1.68
N GLY A 732 -11.62 19.21 -2.13
CA GLY A 732 -11.18 18.22 -3.10
C GLY A 732 -11.40 16.86 -2.44
N GLY A 733 -12.06 15.94 -3.15
CA GLY A 733 -12.40 14.63 -2.61
C GLY A 733 -11.17 13.84 -2.26
N SER A 734 -10.68 14.00 -1.03
CA SER A 734 -9.75 13.06 -0.43
C SER A 734 -10.48 11.73 -0.30
N ILE A 735 -10.06 10.77 -1.12
CA ILE A 735 -10.05 9.39 -0.72
C ILE A 735 -8.57 9.03 -0.63
N THR A 736 -7.93 9.24 0.53
CA THR A 736 -6.75 8.45 0.93
C THR A 736 -7.13 7.00 1.26
N CYS A 737 -8.03 6.44 0.45
CA CYS A 737 -8.27 5.03 0.30
C CYS A 737 -8.24 4.79 -1.22
N PRO A 738 -7.56 3.75 -1.73
CA PRO A 738 -7.91 3.24 -3.05
C PRO A 738 -9.45 3.05 -3.15
N PRO A 739 -10.04 2.96 -4.35
CA PRO A 739 -11.50 2.94 -4.58
C PRO A 739 -12.29 1.78 -3.90
N THR A 740 -11.69 1.03 -2.98
CA THR A 740 -12.38 0.24 -1.96
C THR A 740 -12.66 1.13 -0.75
N GLY A 741 -13.85 1.75 -0.71
CA GLY A 741 -14.27 2.78 0.25
C GLY A 741 -14.17 2.46 1.76
N PRO A 742 -14.53 3.45 2.62
CA PRO A 742 -14.08 3.54 4.01
C PRO A 742 -14.89 2.70 5.02
N ILE A 743 -14.19 2.10 5.99
CA ILE A 743 -14.64 2.02 7.38
C ILE A 743 -13.85 3.05 8.18
N THR A 744 -14.45 4.22 8.39
CA THR A 744 -14.33 4.96 9.65
C THR A 744 -15.63 5.74 9.88
N LYS A 745 -16.56 5.09 10.58
CA LYS A 745 -17.60 5.75 11.38
C LYS A 745 -17.09 5.75 12.84
N CYS A 746 -16.19 6.68 13.16
CA CYS A 746 -15.73 7.11 14.49
C CYS A 746 -14.64 8.17 14.19
N ALA A 747 -14.74 9.46 14.49
CA ALA A 747 -15.40 10.11 15.61
C ALA A 747 -16.77 10.71 15.26
N TRP A 748 -17.81 10.27 15.96
CA TRP A 748 -19.03 11.05 16.14
C TRP A 748 -19.03 11.59 17.58
N ASN A 749 -19.43 12.86 17.69
CA ASN A 749 -19.63 13.71 18.87
C ASN A 749 -18.43 14.59 19.28
N VAL A 750 -18.32 15.77 18.66
CA VAL A 750 -18.72 17.04 19.29
C VAL A 750 -19.52 17.86 18.27
#